data_AF-A0A6C0DEH6-F1
#
_entry.id   AF-A0A6C0DEH6-F1
#
_cell.length_a   1.000
_cell.length_b   1.000
_cell.length_c   1.000
_cell.angle_alpha   90.00
_cell.angle_beta   90.00
_cell.angle_gamma   90.00
#
_symmetry.space_group_name_H-M   'P 1'
#
loop_
_entity.id
_entity.type
_entity.pdbx_description
1 polymer ?
#
loop_
_entity_poly.entity_id
_entity_poly.type
_entity_poly.pdbx_seq_one_letter_code
_entity_poly.pdbx_strand_id
1 'polypeptide(L)'
;MFRRLAETFDGTGQADSDPHATYINQQTRYFDTLPNMIPAATSGLPGFDKAIQSVDTMGQGLQDHAVKHPNEIFRPDVSPELAKLAAKCATSTVDELIGMKNSALGVGCGWMYTPPNRGSPYPIVSKGMIGNKDGPLKGFDAPDYKKWFFDLQLAKKQALMDKCKALKGCTDVDQDVFKGSCGYCTDTNQGVPIDNVGKPLYPNDSLGNCTNVITSRSQCPAPPTSGPQPVIDRTCDPVNGRLSSACMYRQVISAGCSDGGALAIALNGATQPDDYISNLRNGDAVKLYNRTANPPLNLDMFRQGQATVNQVLQEVRTLSGNTSKPSNSAIGAAARDLCLQRGAIKGYNTCENLPDGQAPPFDLGCLQELFLKMGGQPAGWVYPTAQNLKDYNNMGTLGAVKQYWNQLIANMKTSDSFADYNTQRNALGSILGISAETGIVRAPYTQGIEVFWFVLVPGQPQRVIGFLKRTIERDWINLRSGPSGISQLGGIAFGSMIQMTDVRVQTDTSTKFHVVVDDGFWLAVNQPADIDKTAMARTNADQPGLFENLGLQGPTPYQSNASTVFRASKPNITKMYFEDAGGGWNALQFTIQSAAIKPTMYSLTCEPRAPFLTYEVGPKSGIWEELRNPGMFSQFMGVQNPTYNLRTDQKATVPGKKAFMRMNGSSSSLNLPNIAFQSWKSMSFAIRFQSMPVKETLCHIFPSSNCSWSFAIVATPVNGSTAAITLEVNYIQGGRVITKQIPTVYRLGVGTWYMFYVNNKRTSFDVYCNYIDGFISSNGSASMTSVTLDGSTPLWNVNATWNPAPGQNSQPCNILFGGGIFQGQWGGVYGTSSFTYDLAWVHFFDRELTGKEVVRECKCDWIYTQFVDTFDTYKTLSA
;
A
#
# COMPACT_ATOMS: atom_id res chain seq x y z
N MET A 1 -14.22 -1.52 -17.13
CA MET A 1 -13.09 -0.60 -16.92
C MET A 1 -11.75 -1.32 -17.16
N PHE A 2 -11.38 -2.33 -16.37
CA PHE A 2 -10.09 -3.02 -16.50
C PHE A 2 -9.87 -3.79 -17.83
N ARG A 3 -10.91 -4.43 -18.38
CA ARG A 3 -10.86 -4.97 -19.75
C ARG A 3 -10.55 -3.90 -20.81
N ARG A 4 -11.19 -2.74 -20.69
CA ARG A 4 -10.98 -1.59 -21.58
C ARG A 4 -9.61 -0.93 -21.41
N LEU A 5 -9.04 -0.96 -20.20
CA LEU A 5 -7.68 -0.53 -19.92
C LEU A 5 -6.66 -1.48 -20.57
N ALA A 6 -6.88 -2.80 -20.50
CA ALA A 6 -6.03 -3.79 -21.14
C ALA A 6 -6.06 -3.68 -22.68
N GLU A 7 -7.23 -3.36 -23.25
CA GLU A 7 -7.41 -3.14 -24.70
C GLU A 7 -6.76 -1.83 -25.19
N THR A 8 -6.59 -0.80 -24.33
CA THR A 8 -5.91 0.46 -24.70
C THR A 8 -4.39 0.31 -24.80
N PHE A 9 -3.80 -0.68 -24.14
CA PHE A 9 -2.37 -0.98 -24.25
C PHE A 9 -2.00 -1.77 -25.52
N ASP A 10 -2.98 -2.22 -26.31
CA ASP A 10 -2.75 -3.01 -27.54
C ASP A 10 -2.63 -2.15 -28.82
N GLY A 11 -2.85 -0.83 -28.77
CA GLY A 11 -2.46 0.10 -29.85
C GLY A 11 -3.23 0.01 -31.18
N THR A 12 -4.32 -0.76 -31.29
CA THR A 12 -5.01 -1.03 -32.57
C THR A 12 -6.21 -0.11 -32.90
N GLY A 13 -6.49 0.93 -32.10
CA GLY A 13 -7.74 1.71 -32.18
C GLY A 13 -7.79 2.89 -33.15
N GLN A 14 -7.30 2.76 -34.39
CA GLN A 14 -7.41 3.83 -35.41
C GLN A 14 -8.09 3.38 -36.71
N ALA A 15 -9.37 3.03 -36.64
CA ALA A 15 -10.20 2.98 -37.86
C ALA A 15 -11.63 3.47 -37.59
N ASP A 16 -12.06 4.46 -38.37
CA ASP A 16 -13.37 5.15 -38.31
C ASP A 16 -14.60 4.27 -38.65
N SER A 17 -14.44 2.96 -38.73
CA SER A 17 -15.54 2.00 -38.95
C SER A 17 -15.89 1.18 -37.70
N ASP A 18 -15.21 1.42 -36.58
CA ASP A 18 -15.45 0.71 -35.33
C ASP A 18 -16.69 1.25 -34.59
N PRO A 19 -17.70 0.40 -34.28
CA PRO A 19 -18.82 0.73 -33.40
C PRO A 19 -18.38 1.37 -32.06
N HIS A 20 -17.13 1.12 -31.64
CA HIS A 20 -16.51 1.73 -30.46
C HIS A 20 -16.24 3.23 -30.62
N ALA A 21 -15.82 3.71 -31.79
CA ALA A 21 -15.62 5.15 -32.04
C ALA A 21 -16.96 5.91 -31.98
N THR A 22 -18.03 5.28 -32.47
CA THR A 22 -19.40 5.80 -32.36
C THR A 22 -19.89 5.81 -30.90
N TYR A 23 -19.55 4.77 -30.12
CA TYR A 23 -19.87 4.67 -28.69
C TYR A 23 -19.10 5.69 -27.84
N ILE A 24 -17.80 5.93 -28.11
CA ILE A 24 -17.02 6.97 -27.43
C ILE A 24 -17.63 8.36 -27.71
N ASN A 25 -17.92 8.67 -28.97
CA ASN A 25 -18.57 9.94 -29.34
C ASN A 25 -19.96 10.11 -28.70
N GLN A 26 -20.68 9.02 -28.42
CA GLN A 26 -21.96 9.05 -27.70
C GLN A 26 -21.77 9.20 -26.18
N GLN A 27 -20.73 8.62 -25.57
CA GLN A 27 -20.47 8.73 -24.13
C GLN A 27 -19.90 10.09 -23.72
N THR A 28 -19.04 10.70 -24.56
CA THR A 28 -18.58 12.09 -24.40
C THR A 28 -19.73 13.10 -24.44
N ARG A 29 -20.89 12.71 -24.99
CA ARG A 29 -22.10 13.54 -25.02
C ARG A 29 -22.95 13.45 -23.74
N TYR A 30 -22.74 12.46 -22.87
CA TYR A 30 -23.67 12.14 -21.77
C TYR A 30 -23.09 12.13 -20.34
N PHE A 31 -21.78 11.93 -20.12
CA PHE A 31 -21.24 11.69 -18.76
C PHE A 31 -19.93 12.41 -18.45
N ASP A 32 -19.87 13.73 -18.67
CA ASP A 32 -18.75 14.62 -18.31
C ASP A 32 -18.41 14.63 -16.79
N THR A 33 -17.84 13.54 -16.24
CA THR A 33 -17.10 13.55 -14.96
C THR A 33 -16.18 12.33 -14.84
N LEU A 34 -14.88 12.58 -14.67
CA LEU A 34 -13.97 11.68 -13.94
C LEU A 34 -13.15 12.52 -12.95
N PRO A 35 -13.42 12.44 -11.63
CA PRO A 35 -12.51 12.90 -10.61
C PRO A 35 -11.47 11.79 -10.36
N ASN A 36 -10.19 12.16 -10.18
CA ASN A 36 -9.05 11.32 -9.80
C ASN A 36 -8.13 10.84 -10.95
N MET A 37 -7.48 11.78 -11.64
CA MET A 37 -6.24 11.49 -12.37
C MET A 37 -5.00 11.78 -11.48
N ILE A 38 -4.06 10.83 -11.43
CA ILE A 38 -2.70 11.01 -10.90
C ILE A 38 -1.77 11.37 -12.09
N PRO A 39 -0.95 12.43 -12.00
CA PRO A 39 -0.18 12.96 -13.12
C PRO A 39 1.02 12.09 -13.51
N ALA A 40 1.26 11.97 -14.81
CA ALA A 40 2.49 11.43 -15.40
C ALA A 40 3.54 12.52 -15.60
N ALA A 41 4.83 12.18 -15.49
CA ALA A 41 5.97 13.10 -15.52
C ALA A 41 6.40 13.55 -16.93
N THR A 42 5.47 13.70 -17.88
CA THR A 42 5.76 14.13 -19.26
C THR A 42 4.89 15.30 -19.71
N SER A 43 5.44 16.09 -20.65
CA SER A 43 4.94 17.37 -21.15
C SER A 43 3.44 17.42 -21.48
N GLY A 44 2.84 18.60 -21.22
CA GLY A 44 1.40 18.90 -21.21
C GLY A 44 0.53 18.24 -22.29
N LEU A 45 -0.66 17.84 -21.85
CA LEU A 45 -1.68 17.15 -22.64
C LEU A 45 -2.40 18.13 -23.58
N PRO A 46 -2.31 17.98 -24.91
CA PRO A 46 -3.13 18.73 -25.86
C PRO A 46 -4.62 18.41 -25.63
N GLY A 47 -5.46 19.43 -25.41
CA GLY A 47 -6.91 19.30 -25.20
C GLY A 47 -7.35 19.27 -23.73
N PHE A 48 -6.45 19.52 -22.79
CA PHE A 48 -6.77 19.63 -21.36
C PHE A 48 -7.68 20.84 -21.07
N ASP A 49 -7.51 21.95 -21.78
CA ASP A 49 -8.39 23.11 -21.74
C ASP A 49 -9.86 22.72 -22.01
N LYS A 50 -10.10 21.89 -23.03
CA LYS A 50 -11.44 21.40 -23.34
C LYS A 50 -11.98 20.43 -22.29
N ALA A 51 -11.11 19.64 -21.66
CA ALA A 51 -11.49 18.65 -20.66
C ALA A 51 -11.87 19.24 -19.30
N ILE A 52 -11.41 20.46 -18.99
CA ILE A 52 -11.72 21.14 -17.72
C ILE A 52 -12.72 22.30 -17.85
N GLN A 53 -13.22 22.54 -19.07
CA GLN A 53 -14.10 23.65 -19.35
C GLN A 53 -15.50 23.37 -18.79
N SER A 54 -15.87 24.03 -17.69
CA SER A 54 -17.22 23.93 -17.12
C SER A 54 -18.16 24.93 -17.76
N VAL A 55 -19.46 24.61 -17.74
CA VAL A 55 -20.52 25.56 -18.09
C VAL A 55 -20.57 26.66 -17.04
N ASP A 56 -20.77 27.91 -17.47
CA ASP A 56 -21.06 29.03 -16.58
C ASP A 56 -22.24 28.68 -15.65
N THR A 57 -22.21 29.16 -14.41
CA THR A 57 -23.20 28.81 -13.37
C THR A 57 -24.62 29.23 -13.74
N MET A 58 -24.80 30.08 -14.75
CA MET A 58 -26.09 30.47 -15.32
C MET A 58 -26.49 29.70 -16.59
N GLY A 59 -25.69 28.75 -17.05
CA GLY A 59 -26.01 27.84 -18.16
C GLY A 59 -26.03 28.50 -19.56
N GLN A 60 -25.52 29.73 -19.72
CA GLN A 60 -25.58 30.47 -20.97
C GLN A 60 -24.30 30.43 -21.82
N GLY A 61 -23.28 29.70 -21.38
CA GLY A 61 -22.01 29.58 -22.09
C GLY A 61 -20.97 28.77 -21.33
N LEU A 62 -19.77 28.65 -21.88
CA LEU A 62 -18.62 28.05 -21.20
C LEU A 62 -17.99 29.09 -20.28
N GLN A 63 -17.67 28.69 -19.05
CA GLN A 63 -17.00 29.56 -18.08
C GLN A 63 -15.57 29.82 -18.55
N ASP A 64 -15.10 31.06 -18.43
CA ASP A 64 -13.69 31.38 -18.65
C ASP A 64 -12.84 30.53 -17.68
N HIS A 65 -11.79 29.90 -18.20
CA HIS A 65 -10.91 29.08 -17.38
C HIS A 65 -10.31 29.93 -16.26
N ALA A 66 -10.28 29.38 -15.04
CA ALA A 66 -9.66 30.03 -13.88
C ALA A 66 -8.17 30.39 -14.11
N VAL A 67 -7.53 29.76 -15.11
CA VAL A 67 -6.15 30.00 -15.52
C VAL A 67 -6.11 30.25 -17.03
N LYS A 68 -5.40 31.29 -17.45
CA LYS A 68 -5.44 31.82 -18.82
C LYS A 68 -4.98 30.83 -19.90
N HIS A 69 -4.15 29.83 -19.54
CA HIS A 69 -3.60 28.81 -20.45
C HIS A 69 -3.59 27.41 -19.79
N PRO A 70 -4.74 26.71 -19.69
CA PRO A 70 -4.84 25.47 -18.93
C PRO A 70 -3.98 24.33 -19.47
N ASN A 71 -3.84 24.25 -20.79
CA ASN A 71 -2.97 23.29 -21.48
C ASN A 71 -1.50 23.37 -21.05
N GLU A 72 -1.11 24.44 -20.34
CA GLU A 72 0.25 24.70 -19.89
C GLU A 72 0.48 24.41 -18.40
N ILE A 73 -0.56 24.00 -17.65
CA ILE A 73 -0.51 23.73 -16.19
C ILE A 73 0.50 22.64 -15.80
N PHE A 74 0.84 21.73 -16.73
CA PHE A 74 1.80 20.64 -16.49
C PHE A 74 3.21 20.93 -17.02
N ARG A 75 3.60 22.22 -17.15
CA ARG A 75 5.03 22.54 -17.19
C ARG A 75 5.62 22.39 -15.79
N PRO A 76 6.89 21.96 -15.66
CA PRO A 76 7.62 22.11 -14.41
C PRO A 76 7.93 23.60 -14.27
N ASP A 77 6.94 24.39 -13.84
CA ASP A 77 7.19 25.79 -13.54
C ASP A 77 8.15 25.81 -12.34
N VAL A 78 9.37 26.23 -12.66
CA VAL A 78 10.43 26.53 -11.73
C VAL A 78 9.84 27.44 -10.65
N SER A 79 9.93 27.04 -9.38
CA SER A 79 9.43 27.88 -8.29
C SER A 79 10.07 29.28 -8.35
N PRO A 80 9.36 30.35 -7.96
CA PRO A 80 9.91 31.70 -7.97
C PRO A 80 11.25 31.83 -7.23
N GLU A 81 11.47 31.02 -6.19
CA GLU A 81 12.74 30.92 -5.45
C GLU A 81 13.85 30.27 -6.28
N LEU A 82 13.55 29.17 -6.97
CA LEU A 82 14.48 28.49 -7.88
C LEU A 82 14.82 29.37 -9.09
N ALA A 83 13.86 30.13 -9.61
CA ALA A 83 14.08 31.06 -10.72
C ALA A 83 15.00 32.23 -10.30
N LYS A 84 14.80 32.79 -9.09
CA LYS A 84 15.70 33.81 -8.52
C LYS A 84 17.10 33.26 -8.28
N LEU A 85 17.22 32.03 -7.77
CA LEU A 85 18.52 31.39 -7.56
C LEU A 85 19.22 31.11 -8.89
N ALA A 86 18.50 30.64 -9.90
CA ALA A 86 19.04 30.41 -11.24
C ALA A 86 19.51 31.70 -11.91
N ALA A 87 18.74 32.79 -11.81
CA ALA A 87 19.15 34.10 -12.28
C ALA A 87 20.45 34.55 -11.59
N LYS A 88 20.55 34.37 -10.28
CA LYS A 88 21.77 34.66 -9.51
C LYS A 88 22.95 33.78 -9.93
N CYS A 89 22.74 32.47 -10.15
CA CYS A 89 23.79 31.59 -10.66
C CYS A 89 24.28 32.04 -12.04
N ALA A 90 23.36 32.47 -12.91
CA ALA A 90 23.65 32.85 -14.28
C ALA A 90 24.42 34.18 -14.42
N THR A 91 24.26 35.10 -13.47
CA THR A 91 24.92 36.42 -13.50
C THR A 91 26.20 36.49 -12.66
N SER A 92 26.42 35.54 -11.74
CA SER A 92 27.58 35.57 -10.86
C SER A 92 28.85 34.99 -11.49
N THR A 93 29.99 35.56 -11.09
CA THR A 93 31.32 35.01 -11.43
C THR A 93 31.60 33.73 -10.66
N VAL A 94 32.53 32.90 -11.14
CA VAL A 94 32.90 31.65 -10.44
C VAL A 94 33.40 31.94 -9.02
N ASP A 95 34.06 33.08 -8.81
CA ASP A 95 34.58 33.54 -7.52
C ASP A 95 33.46 34.00 -6.57
N GLU A 96 32.46 34.72 -7.07
CA GLU A 96 31.27 35.07 -6.29
C GLU A 96 30.49 33.82 -5.85
N LEU A 97 30.34 32.84 -6.74
CA LEU A 97 29.65 31.59 -6.43
C LEU A 97 30.40 30.75 -5.39
N ILE A 98 31.73 30.74 -5.43
CA ILE A 98 32.57 30.10 -4.42
C ILE A 98 32.30 30.72 -3.04
N GLY A 99 32.21 32.05 -2.96
CA GLY A 99 31.94 32.77 -1.70
C GLY A 99 30.51 32.58 -1.15
N MET A 100 29.56 32.19 -2.00
CA MET A 100 28.15 32.01 -1.63
C MET A 100 27.75 30.55 -1.35
N LYS A 101 28.67 29.60 -1.45
CA LYS A 101 28.34 28.17 -1.40
C LYS A 101 27.87 27.74 -0.01
N ASN A 102 26.63 27.25 0.07
CA ASN A 102 26.12 26.51 1.22
C ASN A 102 26.19 25.00 0.92
N SER A 103 27.15 24.31 1.53
CA SER A 103 27.48 22.90 1.25
C SER A 103 26.44 21.87 1.74
N ALA A 104 25.36 22.31 2.38
CA ALA A 104 24.32 21.45 2.94
C ALA A 104 23.14 21.14 2.00
N LEU A 105 23.05 21.79 0.83
CA LEU A 105 21.91 21.65 -0.09
C LEU A 105 22.25 20.71 -1.26
N GLY A 106 21.33 19.77 -1.56
CA GLY A 106 21.45 18.85 -2.71
C GLY A 106 21.26 19.51 -4.09
N VAL A 107 20.85 20.79 -4.12
CA VAL A 107 20.64 21.61 -5.32
C VAL A 107 21.25 22.99 -5.07
N GLY A 108 22.01 23.52 -6.03
CA GLY A 108 22.72 24.81 -5.91
C GLY A 108 23.34 25.30 -7.21
N CYS A 109 24.15 26.35 -7.15
CA CYS A 109 24.88 26.84 -8.33
C CYS A 109 26.09 25.96 -8.65
N GLY A 110 26.13 25.42 -9.87
CA GLY A 110 27.32 24.83 -10.48
C GLY A 110 27.82 25.70 -11.66
N TRP A 111 28.76 25.17 -12.42
CA TRP A 111 29.44 25.86 -13.52
C TRP A 111 29.41 25.02 -14.80
N MET A 112 28.92 25.60 -15.88
CA MET A 112 28.98 25.01 -17.21
C MET A 112 30.23 25.52 -17.92
N TYR A 113 30.99 24.59 -18.50
CA TYR A 113 32.25 24.90 -19.14
C TYR A 113 32.41 24.20 -20.49
N THR A 114 32.76 24.98 -21.49
CA THR A 114 33.24 24.50 -22.79
C THR A 114 34.61 25.12 -23.03
N PRO A 115 35.67 24.30 -23.17
CA PRO A 115 37.03 24.78 -23.42
C PRO A 115 37.12 25.74 -24.61
N PRO A 116 38.11 26.65 -24.62
CA PRO A 116 38.36 27.52 -25.75
C PRO A 116 38.68 26.73 -27.03
N ASN A 117 38.42 27.36 -28.19
CA ASN A 117 39.00 26.90 -29.45
C ASN A 117 40.53 26.98 -29.40
N ARG A 118 41.22 26.09 -30.13
CA ARG A 118 42.69 25.99 -30.12
C ARG A 118 43.33 27.35 -30.38
N GLY A 119 44.13 27.84 -29.41
CA GLY A 119 44.84 29.12 -29.50
C GLY A 119 44.03 30.36 -29.09
N SER A 120 42.81 30.20 -28.57
CA SER A 120 42.02 31.27 -27.93
C SER A 120 42.16 31.19 -26.40
N PRO A 121 42.32 32.32 -25.69
CA PRO A 121 42.27 32.33 -24.23
C PRO A 121 40.84 32.36 -23.66
N TYR A 122 39.83 32.55 -24.52
CA TYR A 122 38.44 32.70 -24.10
C TYR A 122 37.63 31.41 -24.30
N PRO A 123 37.05 30.84 -23.23
CA PRO A 123 36.21 29.65 -23.32
C PRO A 123 34.93 29.94 -24.11
N ILE A 124 34.41 28.92 -24.81
CA ILE A 124 33.17 29.05 -25.60
C ILE A 124 31.95 29.20 -24.68
N VAL A 125 31.96 28.47 -23.56
CA VAL A 125 30.96 28.58 -22.49
C VAL A 125 31.70 28.60 -21.16
N SER A 126 31.44 29.60 -20.33
CA SER A 126 31.93 29.66 -18.95
C SER A 126 30.95 30.48 -18.13
N LYS A 127 29.92 29.81 -17.61
CA LYS A 127 28.79 30.46 -16.95
C LYS A 127 28.28 29.61 -15.79
N GLY A 128 27.86 30.28 -14.71
CA GLY A 128 27.17 29.63 -13.62
C GLY A 128 25.74 29.21 -14.01
N MET A 129 25.27 28.11 -13.44
CA MET A 129 23.93 27.57 -13.70
C MET A 129 23.44 26.81 -12.49
N ILE A 130 22.11 26.77 -12.30
CA ILE A 130 21.53 25.97 -11.22
C ILE A 130 21.53 24.48 -11.59
N GLY A 131 21.92 23.65 -10.65
CA GLY A 131 22.06 22.21 -10.86
C GLY A 131 22.31 21.45 -9.57
N ASN A 132 22.65 20.19 -9.72
CA ASN A 132 23.11 19.33 -8.64
C ASN A 132 24.43 18.65 -9.06
N LYS A 133 24.89 17.66 -8.29
CA LYS A 133 26.10 16.90 -8.62
C LYS A 133 26.06 16.19 -9.99
N ASP A 134 24.86 15.88 -10.48
CA ASP A 134 24.64 15.08 -11.68
C ASP A 134 24.50 15.94 -12.95
N GLY A 135 24.13 17.22 -12.82
CA GLY A 135 24.05 18.16 -13.94
C GLY A 135 23.17 19.39 -13.66
N PRO A 136 22.98 20.27 -14.66
CA PRO A 136 21.96 21.31 -14.63
C PRO A 136 20.55 20.73 -14.41
N LEU A 137 19.70 21.47 -13.72
CA LEU A 137 18.33 21.02 -13.46
C LEU A 137 17.50 20.97 -14.76
N LYS A 138 16.75 19.88 -14.95
CA LYS A 138 15.77 19.74 -16.03
C LYS A 138 14.61 20.70 -15.77
N GLY A 139 14.47 21.72 -16.62
CA GLY A 139 13.51 22.82 -16.45
C GLY A 139 14.10 24.21 -16.68
N PHE A 140 15.43 24.32 -16.79
CA PHE A 140 16.13 25.54 -17.21
C PHE A 140 16.90 25.29 -18.50
N ASP A 141 16.85 26.24 -19.44
CA ASP A 141 17.55 26.14 -20.72
C ASP A 141 19.07 26.26 -20.52
N ALA A 142 19.75 25.11 -20.49
CA ALA A 142 21.19 25.04 -20.44
C ALA A 142 21.78 25.13 -21.87
N PRO A 143 22.69 26.07 -22.16
CA PRO A 143 23.41 26.08 -23.43
C PRO A 143 24.28 24.82 -23.56
N ASP A 144 24.55 24.39 -24.79
CA ASP A 144 25.41 23.23 -25.04
C ASP A 144 26.80 23.41 -24.40
N TYR A 145 27.08 22.59 -23.38
CA TYR A 145 28.32 22.63 -22.61
C TYR A 145 29.04 21.28 -22.67
N LYS A 146 30.38 21.29 -22.62
CA LYS A 146 31.18 20.05 -22.66
C LYS A 146 31.42 19.42 -21.28
N LYS A 147 31.47 20.24 -20.23
CA LYS A 147 31.73 19.79 -18.86
C LYS A 147 30.87 20.55 -17.85
N TRP A 148 30.34 19.81 -16.88
CA TRP A 148 29.62 20.32 -15.72
C TRP A 148 30.51 20.24 -14.48
N PHE A 149 30.55 21.32 -13.70
CA PHE A 149 31.28 21.38 -12.44
C PHE A 149 30.35 21.83 -11.31
N PHE A 150 29.99 20.92 -10.43
CA PHE A 150 29.35 21.28 -9.17
C PHE A 150 30.38 21.73 -8.11
N ASP A 151 31.64 21.30 -8.26
CA ASP A 151 32.76 21.86 -7.51
C ASP A 151 33.34 23.09 -8.23
N LEU A 152 32.98 24.26 -7.71
CA LEU A 152 33.37 25.55 -8.27
C LEU A 152 34.88 25.82 -8.16
N GLN A 153 35.59 25.22 -7.20
CA GLN A 153 37.06 25.34 -7.11
C GLN A 153 37.73 24.59 -8.26
N LEU A 154 37.20 23.43 -8.61
CA LEU A 154 37.66 22.66 -9.77
C LEU A 154 37.32 23.38 -11.09
N ALA A 155 36.15 24.01 -11.18
CA ALA A 155 35.76 24.83 -12.32
C ALA A 155 36.72 25.99 -12.55
N LYS A 156 37.05 26.74 -11.48
CA LYS A 156 38.01 27.85 -11.52
C LYS A 156 39.38 27.38 -11.98
N LYS A 157 39.86 26.27 -11.42
CA LYS A 157 41.13 25.65 -11.82
C LYS A 157 41.15 25.31 -13.31
N GLN A 158 40.12 24.63 -13.81
CA GLN A 158 40.06 24.26 -15.23
C GLN A 158 40.06 25.49 -16.14
N ALA A 159 39.26 26.52 -15.82
CA ALA A 159 39.18 27.73 -16.63
C ALA A 159 40.50 28.50 -16.69
N LEU A 160 41.21 28.65 -15.56
CA LEU A 160 42.51 29.32 -15.51
C LEU A 160 43.58 28.54 -16.25
N MET A 161 43.61 27.21 -16.09
CA MET A 161 44.56 26.35 -16.79
C MET A 161 44.41 26.43 -18.30
N ASP A 162 43.18 26.36 -18.83
CA ASP A 162 42.94 26.43 -20.27
C ASP A 162 43.17 27.84 -20.83
N LYS A 163 42.92 28.89 -20.03
CA LYS A 163 43.30 30.27 -20.36
C LYS A 163 44.82 30.39 -20.54
N CYS A 164 45.61 29.96 -19.56
CA CYS A 164 47.07 30.13 -19.62
C CYS A 164 47.74 29.22 -20.67
N LYS A 165 47.14 28.07 -21.01
CA LYS A 165 47.59 27.23 -22.14
C LYS A 165 47.48 27.91 -23.51
N ALA A 166 46.66 28.94 -23.66
CA ALA A 166 46.53 29.67 -24.92
C ALA A 166 47.71 30.60 -25.23
N LEU A 167 48.62 30.76 -24.28
CA LEU A 167 49.82 31.57 -24.41
C LEU A 167 50.79 30.89 -25.39
N LYS A 168 51.07 31.53 -26.54
CA LYS A 168 51.78 30.92 -27.67
C LYS A 168 53.30 30.93 -27.50
N GLY A 169 53.84 31.90 -26.76
CA GLY A 169 55.25 31.94 -26.38
C GLY A 169 55.51 32.96 -25.29
N CYS A 170 56.67 32.86 -24.64
CA CYS A 170 57.05 33.69 -23.49
C CYS A 170 56.77 35.19 -23.67
N THR A 171 56.90 35.73 -24.89
CA THR A 171 56.66 37.15 -25.17
C THR A 171 55.22 37.62 -24.98
N ASP A 172 54.27 36.69 -24.89
CA ASP A 172 52.84 36.99 -24.78
C ASP A 172 52.35 37.20 -23.34
N VAL A 173 53.21 37.00 -22.33
CA VAL A 173 52.85 37.14 -20.90
C VAL A 173 52.34 38.53 -20.52
N ASP A 174 52.78 39.57 -21.23
CA ASP A 174 52.38 40.97 -20.98
C ASP A 174 51.11 41.39 -21.73
N GLN A 175 50.50 40.51 -22.55
CA GLN A 175 49.22 40.82 -23.18
C GLN A 175 48.13 40.96 -22.10
N ASP A 176 47.23 41.92 -22.27
CA ASP A 176 46.20 42.27 -21.28
C ASP A 176 45.35 41.08 -20.82
N VAL A 177 45.14 40.09 -21.70
CA VAL A 177 44.39 38.88 -21.38
C VAL A 177 45.12 37.95 -20.41
N PHE A 178 46.46 37.95 -20.38
CA PHE A 178 47.28 37.06 -19.55
C PHE A 178 47.92 37.76 -18.36
N LYS A 179 48.20 39.05 -18.48
CA LYS A 179 48.89 39.89 -17.49
C LYS A 179 48.27 39.75 -16.10
N GLY A 180 49.09 39.39 -15.11
CA GLY A 180 48.68 39.24 -13.71
C GLY A 180 47.86 37.98 -13.39
N SER A 181 47.58 37.10 -14.36
CA SER A 181 46.84 35.85 -14.14
C SER A 181 47.55 34.60 -14.70
N CYS A 182 48.47 34.77 -15.65
CA CYS A 182 49.28 33.72 -16.24
C CYS A 182 50.75 34.14 -16.31
N GLY A 183 51.67 33.19 -16.09
CA GLY A 183 53.09 33.34 -16.38
C GLY A 183 53.57 32.25 -17.34
N TYR A 184 54.71 32.45 -18.00
CA TYR A 184 55.28 31.45 -18.89
C TYR A 184 56.24 30.52 -18.15
N CYS A 185 55.97 29.23 -18.18
CA CYS A 185 56.84 28.24 -17.57
C CYS A 185 57.94 27.80 -18.53
N THR A 186 59.19 28.04 -18.15
CA THR A 186 60.35 27.61 -18.95
C THR A 186 60.60 26.10 -18.91
N ASP A 187 60.18 25.42 -17.84
CA ASP A 187 60.34 23.96 -17.69
C ASP A 187 59.43 23.17 -18.65
N THR A 188 58.22 23.67 -18.86
CA THR A 188 57.17 22.96 -19.63
C THR A 188 56.79 23.66 -20.94
N ASN A 189 57.42 24.79 -21.25
CA ASN A 189 57.16 25.62 -22.44
C ASN A 189 55.68 25.94 -22.68
N GLN A 190 54.95 26.23 -21.61
CA GLN A 190 53.52 26.55 -21.64
C GLN A 190 53.19 27.62 -20.60
N GLY A 191 52.07 28.32 -20.79
CA GLY A 191 51.57 29.25 -19.77
C GLY A 191 50.94 28.51 -18.59
N VAL A 192 51.23 28.98 -17.38
CA VAL A 192 50.71 28.46 -16.11
C VAL A 192 50.00 29.56 -15.31
N PRO A 193 48.91 29.27 -14.59
CA PRO A 193 48.25 30.26 -13.74
C PRO A 193 49.12 30.69 -12.57
N ILE A 194 49.14 31.98 -12.27
CA ILE A 194 49.95 32.56 -11.19
C ILE A 194 49.09 33.26 -10.14
N ASP A 195 49.60 33.36 -8.92
CA ASP A 195 49.06 34.20 -7.86
C ASP A 195 49.51 35.67 -8.02
N ASN A 196 49.03 36.54 -7.12
CA ASN A 196 49.36 37.97 -7.13
C ASN A 196 50.84 38.29 -6.88
N VAL A 197 51.66 37.29 -6.53
CA VAL A 197 53.10 37.40 -6.26
C VAL A 197 53.92 36.74 -7.40
N GLY A 198 53.26 36.23 -8.44
CA GLY A 198 53.90 35.61 -9.61
C GLY A 198 54.28 34.14 -9.43
N LYS A 199 53.82 33.46 -8.36
CA LYS A 199 54.07 32.03 -8.15
C LYS A 199 52.95 31.17 -8.74
N PRO A 200 53.20 29.91 -9.13
CA PRO A 200 52.16 29.04 -9.66
C PRO A 200 51.01 28.83 -8.66
N LEU A 201 49.78 29.04 -9.12
CA LEU A 201 48.57 28.93 -8.29
C LEU A 201 48.21 27.47 -7.96
N TYR A 202 48.67 26.51 -8.77
CA TYR A 202 48.37 25.08 -8.65
C TYR A 202 49.65 24.21 -8.67
N PRO A 203 50.53 24.32 -7.67
CA PRO A 203 51.86 23.68 -7.67
C PRO A 203 51.82 22.14 -7.59
N ASN A 204 50.69 21.56 -7.17
CA ASN A 204 50.51 20.11 -7.10
C ASN A 204 49.95 19.51 -8.40
N ASP A 205 49.66 20.32 -9.42
CA ASP A 205 49.18 19.85 -10.72
C ASP A 205 50.36 19.75 -11.70
N SER A 206 50.54 18.62 -12.38
CA SER A 206 51.67 18.41 -13.30
C SER A 206 51.69 19.38 -14.49
N LEU A 207 50.54 19.96 -14.86
CA LEU A 207 50.44 20.98 -15.90
C LEU A 207 50.44 22.41 -15.33
N GLY A 208 50.22 22.58 -14.03
CA GLY A 208 50.16 23.87 -13.34
C GLY A 208 51.39 24.19 -12.49
N ASN A 209 52.30 23.23 -12.30
CA ASN A 209 53.54 23.38 -11.56
C ASN A 209 54.66 23.96 -12.45
N CYS A 210 55.46 24.86 -11.89
CA CYS A 210 56.60 25.43 -12.57
C CYS A 210 57.65 25.95 -11.59
N THR A 211 58.92 25.63 -11.83
CA THR A 211 60.03 26.07 -10.98
C THR A 211 60.48 27.48 -11.36
N ASN A 212 60.47 27.79 -12.66
CA ASN A 212 60.92 29.08 -13.19
C ASN A 212 59.86 29.71 -14.11
N VAL A 213 59.10 30.65 -13.52
CA VAL A 213 57.98 31.35 -14.15
C VAL A 213 58.41 32.75 -14.57
N ILE A 214 58.22 33.05 -15.85
CA ILE A 214 58.42 34.38 -16.42
C ILE A 214 57.10 35.13 -16.41
N THR A 215 57.06 36.30 -15.78
CA THR A 215 55.86 37.13 -15.66
C THR A 215 55.92 38.44 -16.46
N SER A 216 57.05 38.71 -17.12
CA SER A 216 57.21 39.87 -18.01
C SER A 216 58.02 39.51 -19.26
N ARG A 217 57.66 40.11 -20.40
CA ARG A 217 58.28 39.89 -21.72
C ARG A 217 59.79 40.17 -21.73
N SER A 218 60.26 41.07 -20.87
CA SER A 218 61.69 41.44 -20.77
C SER A 218 62.59 40.30 -20.29
N GLN A 219 62.01 39.23 -19.73
CA GLN A 219 62.74 38.10 -19.15
C GLN A 219 62.81 36.87 -20.09
N CYS A 220 62.31 36.99 -21.33
CA CYS A 220 62.26 35.87 -22.28
C CYS A 220 63.58 35.64 -23.03
N PRO A 221 64.02 34.37 -23.25
CA PRO A 221 65.21 34.05 -24.04
C PRO A 221 65.07 34.44 -25.53
N ALA A 222 66.16 34.87 -26.19
CA ALA A 222 66.15 35.24 -27.60
C ALA A 222 66.01 34.02 -28.55
N PRO A 223 65.27 34.12 -29.68
CA PRO A 223 65.00 32.98 -30.56
C PRO A 223 66.25 32.56 -31.38
N PRO A 224 66.53 31.24 -31.56
CA PRO A 224 67.63 30.76 -32.38
C PRO A 224 67.29 30.69 -33.88
N THR A 225 68.30 30.92 -34.73
CA THR A 225 68.23 31.03 -36.19
C THR A 225 68.37 29.69 -36.96
N SER A 226 67.46 29.48 -37.92
CA SER A 226 67.56 28.76 -39.22
C SER A 226 68.01 27.29 -39.33
N GLY A 227 67.16 26.47 -39.99
CA GLY A 227 67.56 25.42 -40.95
C GLY A 227 67.09 23.97 -40.66
N PRO A 228 66.38 23.27 -41.57
CA PRO A 228 65.84 21.92 -41.32
C PRO A 228 66.87 20.81 -41.61
N GLN A 229 66.96 19.83 -40.71
CA GLN A 229 67.59 18.53 -40.92
C GLN A 229 66.54 17.42 -40.75
N PRO A 230 66.54 16.35 -41.57
CA PRO A 230 65.59 15.26 -41.45
C PRO A 230 65.87 14.46 -40.17
N VAL A 231 64.89 14.43 -39.26
CA VAL A 231 64.93 13.58 -38.08
C VAL A 231 64.74 12.13 -38.53
N ILE A 232 65.78 11.31 -38.38
CA ILE A 232 65.64 9.84 -38.45
C ILE A 232 64.93 9.41 -37.17
N ASP A 233 63.67 9.04 -37.31
CA ASP A 233 62.79 8.60 -36.24
C ASP A 233 63.16 7.18 -35.78
N ARG A 234 63.89 7.09 -34.66
CA ARG A 234 64.27 5.83 -33.99
C ARG A 234 63.27 5.41 -32.90
N THR A 235 62.07 5.98 -32.84
CA THR A 235 61.12 5.76 -31.73
C THR A 235 60.70 4.29 -31.59
N CYS A 236 60.76 3.52 -32.68
CA CYS A 236 60.41 2.09 -32.71
C CYS A 236 61.59 1.12 -32.77
N ASP A 237 62.82 1.58 -32.55
CA ASP A 237 63.97 0.68 -32.39
C ASP A 237 63.87 0.00 -31.01
N PRO A 238 63.89 -1.34 -30.94
CA PRO A 238 63.79 -2.03 -29.67
C PRO A 238 65.03 -1.79 -28.81
N VAL A 239 64.83 -1.34 -27.57
CA VAL A 239 65.91 -1.18 -26.57
C VAL A 239 65.81 -2.38 -25.63
N ASN A 240 66.86 -3.20 -25.54
CA ASN A 240 66.87 -4.44 -24.75
C ASN A 240 65.72 -5.41 -25.09
N GLY A 241 65.34 -5.50 -26.37
CA GLY A 241 64.25 -6.38 -26.83
C GLY A 241 62.83 -5.91 -26.46
N ARG A 242 62.69 -4.67 -25.96
CA ARG A 242 61.40 -4.03 -25.64
C ARG A 242 61.14 -2.85 -26.55
N LEU A 243 59.91 -2.72 -27.03
CA LEU A 243 59.41 -1.50 -27.67
C LEU A 243 59.01 -0.49 -26.60
N SER A 244 59.31 0.79 -26.83
CA SER A 244 58.85 1.89 -25.97
C SER A 244 57.32 2.00 -25.99
N SER A 245 56.72 2.50 -24.90
CA SER A 245 55.28 2.81 -24.84
C SER A 245 54.84 3.76 -25.96
N ALA A 246 55.71 4.72 -26.33
CA ALA A 246 55.51 5.62 -27.46
C ALA A 246 55.46 4.89 -28.81
N CYS A 247 56.34 3.89 -29.02
CA CYS A 247 56.24 3.03 -30.22
C CYS A 247 54.93 2.23 -30.21
N MET A 248 54.58 1.60 -29.09
CA MET A 248 53.35 0.81 -28.99
C MET A 248 52.09 1.64 -29.22
N TYR A 249 52.03 2.84 -28.64
CA TYR A 249 50.97 3.81 -28.90
C TYR A 249 50.86 4.13 -30.40
N ARG A 250 51.98 4.44 -31.06
CA ARG A 250 52.00 4.70 -32.50
C ARG A 250 51.53 3.49 -33.32
N GLN A 251 51.95 2.28 -32.95
CA GLN A 251 51.50 1.06 -33.62
C GLN A 251 49.99 0.84 -33.43
N VAL A 252 49.46 1.11 -32.24
CA VAL A 252 48.01 1.03 -31.96
C VAL A 252 47.22 1.95 -32.87
N ILE A 253 47.67 3.19 -33.06
CA ILE A 253 47.02 4.15 -33.98
C ILE A 253 47.15 3.69 -35.43
N SER A 254 48.35 3.27 -35.85
CA SER A 254 48.59 2.81 -37.23
C SER A 254 47.83 1.52 -37.59
N ALA A 255 47.42 0.73 -36.59
CA ALA A 255 46.61 -0.47 -36.77
C ALA A 255 45.09 -0.18 -36.87
N GLY A 256 44.68 1.09 -36.83
CA GLY A 256 43.30 1.51 -37.04
C GLY A 256 42.50 1.78 -35.75
N CYS A 257 43.18 1.95 -34.61
CA CYS A 257 42.57 2.46 -33.38
C CYS A 257 42.72 3.99 -33.28
N SER A 258 41.87 4.62 -32.49
CA SER A 258 41.86 6.08 -32.30
C SER A 258 42.60 6.47 -31.02
N ASP A 259 43.07 7.72 -30.95
CA ASP A 259 43.69 8.31 -29.76
C ASP A 259 42.74 8.37 -28.55
N GLY A 260 41.43 8.25 -28.79
CA GLY A 260 40.39 8.18 -27.77
C GLY A 260 40.15 6.79 -27.19
N GLY A 261 40.72 5.73 -27.76
CA GLY A 261 40.57 4.35 -27.27
C GLY A 261 41.26 4.14 -25.92
N ALA A 262 40.66 3.33 -25.04
CA ALA A 262 41.21 3.10 -23.70
C ALA A 262 42.63 2.50 -23.72
N LEU A 263 42.97 1.69 -24.74
CA LEU A 263 44.33 1.16 -24.94
C LEU A 263 45.33 2.23 -25.35
N ALA A 264 44.96 3.10 -26.30
CA ALA A 264 45.81 4.20 -26.75
C ALA A 264 46.06 5.21 -25.62
N ILE A 265 45.01 5.55 -24.85
CA ILE A 265 45.11 6.43 -23.67
C ILE A 265 46.04 5.83 -22.62
N ALA A 266 45.95 4.52 -22.36
CA ALA A 266 46.81 3.86 -21.38
C ALA A 266 48.29 3.90 -21.79
N LEU A 267 48.60 3.59 -23.06
CA LEU A 267 49.97 3.59 -23.57
C LEU A 267 50.58 5.01 -23.65
N ASN A 268 49.77 6.02 -24.01
CA ASN A 268 50.21 7.42 -24.05
C ASN A 268 50.40 8.00 -22.63
N GLY A 269 49.61 7.54 -21.66
CA GLY A 269 49.69 7.94 -20.25
C GLY A 269 50.54 7.04 -19.37
N ALA A 270 51.38 6.18 -19.95
CA ALA A 270 52.18 5.20 -19.21
C ALA A 270 53.25 5.91 -18.36
N THR A 271 53.09 5.86 -17.03
CA THR A 271 54.04 6.44 -16.07
C THR A 271 55.00 5.41 -15.45
N GLN A 272 54.71 4.11 -15.61
CA GLN A 272 55.49 3.01 -15.04
C GLN A 272 56.36 2.34 -16.11
N PRO A 273 57.70 2.25 -15.93
CA PRO A 273 58.61 1.66 -16.92
C PRO A 273 58.40 0.16 -17.21
N ASP A 274 57.75 -0.58 -16.28
CA ASP A 274 57.58 -2.04 -16.35
C ASP A 274 56.11 -2.50 -16.55
N ASP A 275 55.15 -1.57 -16.59
CA ASP A 275 53.73 -1.86 -16.85
C ASP A 275 53.05 -0.67 -17.57
N TYR A 276 53.03 -0.70 -18.90
CA TYR A 276 52.48 0.41 -19.69
C TYR A 276 50.94 0.52 -19.63
N ILE A 277 50.25 -0.50 -19.13
CA ILE A 277 48.78 -0.58 -19.11
C ILE A 277 48.20 -0.81 -17.71
N SER A 278 48.96 -0.45 -16.67
CA SER A 278 48.57 -0.60 -15.25
C SER A 278 47.19 0.01 -14.94
N ASN A 279 46.87 1.13 -15.59
CA ASN A 279 45.60 1.85 -15.46
C ASN A 279 44.42 1.25 -16.28
N LEU A 280 44.67 0.20 -17.08
CA LEU A 280 43.68 -0.41 -17.98
C LEU A 280 43.36 -1.88 -17.64
N ARG A 281 44.33 -2.64 -17.12
CA ARG A 281 44.23 -4.11 -16.93
C ARG A 281 42.96 -4.59 -16.23
N ASN A 282 42.48 -3.83 -15.23
CA ASN A 282 41.31 -4.20 -14.43
C ASN A 282 39.98 -3.59 -14.94
N GLY A 283 40.02 -2.87 -16.06
CA GLY A 283 38.85 -2.20 -16.62
C GLY A 283 37.81 -3.17 -17.19
N ASP A 284 36.54 -2.78 -17.12
CA ASP A 284 35.40 -3.60 -17.54
C ASP A 284 35.47 -3.99 -19.03
N ALA A 285 35.98 -3.10 -19.87
CA ALA A 285 36.19 -3.35 -21.30
C ALA A 285 37.20 -4.46 -21.56
N VAL A 286 38.30 -4.52 -20.79
CA VAL A 286 39.32 -5.59 -20.93
C VAL A 286 38.74 -6.93 -20.49
N LYS A 287 38.05 -6.96 -19.35
CA LYS A 287 37.42 -8.19 -18.83
C LYS A 287 36.36 -8.74 -19.79
N LEU A 288 35.50 -7.86 -20.30
CA LEU A 288 34.43 -8.26 -21.24
C LEU A 288 35.00 -8.72 -22.58
N TYR A 289 36.02 -8.02 -23.11
CA TYR A 289 36.69 -8.41 -24.34
C TYR A 289 37.37 -9.77 -24.20
N ASN A 290 38.16 -10.00 -23.15
CA ASN A 290 38.88 -11.27 -22.96
C ASN A 290 37.98 -12.47 -22.65
N ARG A 291 36.75 -12.25 -22.15
CA ARG A 291 35.76 -13.30 -21.97
C ARG A 291 35.07 -13.72 -23.28
N THR A 292 35.05 -12.84 -24.28
CA THR A 292 34.22 -12.99 -25.48
C THR A 292 35.00 -13.09 -26.79
N ALA A 293 36.24 -12.59 -26.82
CA ALA A 293 37.15 -12.71 -27.95
C ALA A 293 37.94 -14.03 -27.89
N ASN A 294 38.11 -14.66 -29.06
CA ASN A 294 38.96 -15.83 -29.24
C ASN A 294 39.87 -15.61 -30.47
N PRO A 295 41.20 -15.44 -30.32
CA PRO A 295 41.93 -15.41 -29.04
C PRO A 295 41.67 -14.12 -28.23
N PRO A 296 41.86 -14.15 -26.89
CA PRO A 296 41.77 -12.97 -26.02
C PRO A 296 42.93 -11.99 -26.29
N LEU A 297 42.79 -10.74 -25.85
CA LEU A 297 43.83 -9.71 -25.99
C LEU A 297 45.06 -10.07 -25.16
N ASN A 298 46.23 -10.11 -25.80
CA ASN A 298 47.51 -10.39 -25.16
C ASN A 298 47.98 -9.19 -24.31
N LEU A 299 47.52 -9.14 -23.07
CA LEU A 299 47.85 -8.06 -22.13
C LEU A 299 49.32 -8.02 -21.72
N ASP A 300 50.01 -9.16 -21.69
CA ASP A 300 51.43 -9.23 -21.31
C ASP A 300 52.31 -8.51 -22.35
N MET A 301 51.95 -8.61 -23.62
CA MET A 301 52.60 -7.88 -24.71
C MET A 301 52.57 -6.37 -24.47
N PHE A 302 51.39 -5.81 -24.19
CA PHE A 302 51.24 -4.36 -23.95
C PHE A 302 51.75 -3.93 -22.58
N ARG A 303 51.86 -4.84 -21.60
CA ARG A 303 52.46 -4.57 -20.29
C ARG A 303 53.96 -4.36 -20.40
N GLN A 304 54.66 -5.29 -21.04
CA GLN A 304 56.12 -5.43 -20.90
C GLN A 304 56.93 -4.86 -22.07
N GLY A 305 56.30 -4.50 -23.18
CA GLY A 305 57.05 -4.03 -24.36
C GLY A 305 57.71 -5.15 -25.18
N GLN A 306 57.69 -6.41 -24.71
CA GLN A 306 58.40 -7.55 -25.29
C GLN A 306 57.68 -8.13 -26.51
N ALA A 307 57.67 -7.38 -27.61
CA ALA A 307 57.15 -7.84 -28.89
C ALA A 307 57.82 -7.11 -30.05
N THR A 308 57.69 -7.67 -31.25
CA THR A 308 58.04 -6.99 -32.49
C THR A 308 56.92 -6.05 -32.92
N VAL A 309 57.26 -5.03 -33.72
CA VAL A 309 56.28 -4.11 -34.33
C VAL A 309 55.16 -4.87 -35.05
N ASN A 310 55.50 -5.95 -35.77
CA ASN A 310 54.54 -6.77 -36.50
C ASN A 310 53.56 -7.52 -35.58
N GLN A 311 54.03 -8.03 -34.43
CA GLN A 311 53.17 -8.71 -33.44
C GLN A 311 52.17 -7.73 -32.81
N VAL A 312 52.63 -6.52 -32.46
CA VAL A 312 51.74 -5.47 -31.94
C VAL A 312 50.70 -5.06 -32.99
N LEU A 313 51.12 -4.86 -34.23
CA LEU A 313 50.22 -4.53 -35.33
C LEU A 313 49.15 -5.61 -35.58
N GLN A 314 49.54 -6.89 -35.56
CA GLN A 314 48.61 -8.00 -35.80
C GLN A 314 47.56 -8.13 -34.67
N GLU A 315 48.00 -8.00 -33.43
CA GLU A 315 47.11 -8.03 -32.26
C GLU A 315 46.10 -6.87 -32.30
N VAL A 316 46.58 -5.64 -32.56
CA VAL A 316 45.71 -4.46 -32.59
C VAL A 316 44.79 -4.46 -33.81
N ARG A 317 45.21 -5.01 -34.96
CA ARG A 317 44.32 -5.20 -36.12
C ARG A 317 43.18 -6.17 -35.80
N THR A 318 43.43 -7.20 -34.99
CA THR A 318 42.37 -8.12 -34.53
C THR A 318 41.38 -7.39 -33.62
N LEU A 319 41.88 -6.55 -32.70
CA LEU A 319 41.06 -5.68 -31.86
C LEU A 319 40.25 -4.66 -32.68
N SER A 320 40.89 -3.97 -33.63
CA SER A 320 40.26 -3.01 -34.54
C SER A 320 39.21 -3.70 -35.42
N GLY A 321 39.49 -4.89 -35.95
CA GLY A 321 38.53 -5.68 -36.72
C GLY A 321 37.26 -6.01 -35.93
N ASN A 322 37.37 -6.30 -34.63
CA ASN A 322 36.23 -6.55 -33.76
C ASN A 322 35.36 -5.29 -33.48
N THR A 323 35.84 -4.07 -33.77
CA THR A 323 35.01 -2.86 -33.66
C THR A 323 33.87 -2.82 -34.68
N SER A 324 33.99 -3.55 -35.78
CA SER A 324 32.95 -3.68 -36.82
C SER A 324 31.74 -4.49 -36.37
N LYS A 325 31.84 -5.26 -35.28
CA LYS A 325 30.72 -6.00 -34.70
C LYS A 325 29.65 -5.05 -34.13
N PRO A 326 28.39 -5.51 -33.98
CA PRO A 326 27.31 -4.67 -33.47
C PRO A 326 27.68 -3.99 -32.15
N SER A 327 27.39 -2.69 -32.03
CA SER A 327 27.77 -1.87 -30.87
C SER A 327 27.09 -2.29 -29.57
N ASN A 328 26.01 -3.07 -29.64
CA ASN A 328 25.31 -3.67 -28.51
C ASN A 328 25.75 -5.13 -28.21
N SER A 329 26.67 -5.69 -29.00
CA SER A 329 27.27 -7.00 -28.70
C SER A 329 28.42 -6.84 -27.71
N ALA A 330 28.62 -7.81 -26.81
CA ALA A 330 29.67 -7.77 -25.80
C ALA A 330 31.07 -7.49 -26.39
N ILE A 331 31.39 -8.17 -27.50
CA ILE A 331 32.67 -8.01 -28.20
C ILE A 331 32.76 -6.69 -28.98
N GLY A 332 31.68 -6.22 -29.60
CA GLY A 332 31.67 -4.95 -30.35
C GLY A 332 31.75 -3.73 -29.41
N ALA A 333 31.00 -3.75 -28.31
CA ALA A 333 31.04 -2.70 -27.28
C ALA A 333 32.43 -2.62 -26.62
N ALA A 334 32.99 -3.77 -26.22
CA ALA A 334 34.30 -3.82 -25.60
C ALA A 334 35.44 -3.43 -26.57
N ALA A 335 35.38 -3.88 -27.83
CA ALA A 335 36.36 -3.52 -28.86
C ALA A 335 36.35 -2.00 -29.15
N ARG A 336 35.16 -1.39 -29.25
CA ARG A 336 35.03 0.06 -29.47
C ARG A 336 35.54 0.86 -28.28
N ASP A 337 35.35 0.38 -27.05
CA ASP A 337 35.89 1.05 -25.85
C ASP A 337 37.42 1.03 -25.84
N LEU A 338 38.00 -0.16 -26.07
CA LEU A 338 39.45 -0.35 -26.07
C LEU A 338 40.15 0.36 -27.23
N CYS A 339 39.55 0.34 -28.43
CA CYS A 339 40.19 0.80 -29.67
C CYS A 339 39.76 2.20 -30.13
N LEU A 340 38.49 2.60 -29.96
CA LEU A 340 37.96 3.82 -30.57
C LEU A 340 37.66 4.93 -29.56
N GLN A 341 36.97 4.64 -28.46
CA GLN A 341 36.55 5.65 -27.50
C GLN A 341 36.30 5.06 -26.12
N ARG A 342 37.12 5.43 -25.14
CA ARG A 342 36.94 5.05 -23.73
C ARG A 342 35.55 5.47 -23.24
N GLY A 343 34.82 4.54 -22.65
CA GLY A 343 33.44 4.74 -22.18
C GLY A 343 32.36 4.22 -23.13
N ALA A 344 32.71 3.76 -24.34
CA ALA A 344 31.76 3.14 -25.27
C ALA A 344 31.08 1.88 -24.70
N ILE A 345 31.69 1.20 -23.72
CA ILE A 345 31.08 0.04 -23.05
C ILE A 345 29.81 0.39 -22.27
N LYS A 346 29.59 1.66 -21.92
CA LYS A 346 28.40 2.11 -21.16
C LYS A 346 27.08 1.93 -21.92
N GLY A 347 27.12 1.66 -23.23
CA GLY A 347 25.95 1.32 -24.03
C GLY A 347 25.54 -0.16 -23.98
N TYR A 348 26.27 -1.02 -23.27
CA TYR A 348 26.00 -2.46 -23.17
C TYR A 348 25.21 -2.79 -21.88
N ASN A 349 23.92 -3.12 -22.01
CA ASN A 349 23.11 -3.63 -20.91
C ASN A 349 23.34 -5.15 -20.75
N THR A 350 23.98 -5.53 -19.64
CA THR A 350 24.33 -6.93 -19.34
C THR A 350 23.11 -7.77 -18.93
N CYS A 351 22.05 -7.14 -18.43
CA CYS A 351 20.86 -7.80 -17.92
C CYS A 351 19.88 -8.24 -19.03
N GLU A 352 19.90 -7.57 -20.19
CA GLU A 352 18.99 -7.88 -21.31
C GLU A 352 19.30 -9.18 -22.04
N ASN A 353 20.53 -9.70 -21.91
CA ASN A 353 21.01 -10.87 -22.65
C ASN A 353 21.21 -12.11 -21.77
N LEU A 354 20.62 -12.14 -20.57
CA LEU A 354 20.69 -13.32 -19.71
C LEU A 354 19.87 -14.48 -20.31
N PRO A 355 20.46 -15.67 -20.51
CA PRO A 355 19.76 -16.82 -21.06
C PRO A 355 18.77 -17.39 -20.05
N ASP A 356 17.68 -18.00 -20.53
CA ASP A 356 16.66 -18.62 -19.66
C ASP A 356 17.24 -19.74 -18.77
N GLY A 357 18.31 -20.39 -19.23
CA GLY A 357 19.04 -21.40 -18.46
C GLY A 357 19.99 -20.84 -17.38
N GLN A 358 20.04 -19.52 -17.17
CA GLN A 358 20.85 -18.91 -16.13
C GLN A 358 20.42 -19.46 -14.75
N ALA A 359 21.40 -19.95 -13.99
CA ALA A 359 21.21 -20.46 -12.64
C ALA A 359 21.39 -19.33 -11.58
N PRO A 360 20.76 -19.46 -10.40
CA PRO A 360 20.94 -18.54 -9.27
C PRO A 360 22.37 -18.58 -8.70
N PRO A 361 22.80 -17.56 -7.93
CA PRO A 361 22.01 -16.41 -7.50
C PRO A 361 21.81 -15.37 -8.62
N PHE A 362 20.58 -14.90 -8.75
CA PHE A 362 20.26 -13.84 -9.71
C PHE A 362 20.68 -12.47 -9.18
N ASP A 363 21.16 -11.62 -10.09
CA ASP A 363 21.40 -10.22 -9.76
C ASP A 363 20.07 -9.48 -9.59
N LEU A 364 19.92 -8.76 -8.48
CA LEU A 364 18.69 -8.05 -8.14
C LEU A 364 18.38 -6.95 -9.17
N GLY A 365 19.39 -6.21 -9.63
CA GLY A 365 19.21 -5.17 -10.65
C GLY A 365 18.72 -5.77 -11.96
N CYS A 366 19.29 -6.90 -12.38
CA CYS A 366 18.83 -7.59 -13.58
C CYS A 366 17.40 -8.15 -13.48
N LEU A 367 16.99 -8.66 -12.31
CA LEU A 367 15.60 -9.09 -12.11
C LEU A 367 14.63 -7.91 -12.14
N GLN A 368 14.99 -6.78 -11.54
CA GLN A 368 14.17 -5.56 -11.55
C GLN A 368 13.98 -5.03 -12.98
N GLU A 369 15.05 -4.91 -13.75
CA GLU A 369 14.98 -4.48 -15.15
C GLU A 369 14.12 -5.42 -16.00
N LEU A 370 14.29 -6.74 -15.82
CA LEU A 370 13.51 -7.73 -16.53
C LEU A 370 12.02 -7.67 -16.17
N PHE A 371 11.68 -7.50 -14.89
CA PHE A 371 10.31 -7.38 -14.41
C PHE A 371 9.59 -6.16 -15.02
N LEU A 372 10.27 -5.01 -15.07
CA LEU A 372 9.75 -3.79 -15.70
C LEU A 372 9.53 -3.99 -17.20
N LYS A 373 10.45 -4.65 -17.89
CA LYS A 373 10.34 -4.95 -19.33
C LYS A 373 9.18 -5.88 -19.66
N MET A 374 8.81 -6.78 -18.73
CA MET A 374 7.65 -7.66 -18.88
C MET A 374 6.30 -6.98 -18.55
N GLY A 375 6.30 -5.66 -18.34
CA GLY A 375 5.09 -4.88 -18.07
C GLY A 375 4.74 -4.76 -16.58
N GLY A 376 5.62 -5.20 -15.69
CA GLY A 376 5.48 -4.96 -14.25
C GLY A 376 5.83 -3.53 -13.85
N GLN A 377 5.43 -3.14 -12.64
CA GLN A 377 5.71 -1.82 -12.05
C GLN A 377 6.47 -1.96 -10.74
N PRO A 378 7.28 -0.97 -10.32
CA PRO A 378 7.92 -0.98 -8.99
C PRO A 378 6.93 -1.10 -7.83
N ALA A 379 5.68 -0.68 -8.05
CA ALA A 379 4.60 -0.79 -7.07
C ALA A 379 4.01 -2.21 -6.95
N GLY A 380 4.32 -3.13 -7.88
CA GLY A 380 3.82 -4.50 -7.88
C GLY A 380 4.26 -5.28 -6.64
N TRP A 381 3.36 -6.07 -6.04
CA TRP A 381 3.67 -6.85 -4.83
C TRP A 381 4.80 -7.86 -5.03
N VAL A 382 4.99 -8.32 -6.26
CA VAL A 382 6.08 -9.24 -6.61
C VAL A 382 7.27 -8.52 -7.22
N TYR A 383 7.34 -7.18 -7.20
CA TYR A 383 8.53 -6.47 -7.67
C TYR A 383 9.79 -6.99 -6.95
N PRO A 384 10.87 -7.37 -7.67
CA PRO A 384 12.07 -7.90 -7.03
C PRO A 384 12.72 -6.89 -6.06
N THR A 385 12.93 -7.32 -4.83
CA THR A 385 13.54 -6.57 -3.74
C THR A 385 14.56 -7.45 -3.02
N ALA A 386 15.40 -6.85 -2.18
CA ALA A 386 16.34 -7.61 -1.36
C ALA A 386 15.63 -8.64 -0.45
N GLN A 387 14.39 -8.35 -0.03
CA GLN A 387 13.59 -9.19 0.85
C GLN A 387 13.06 -10.45 0.15
N ASN A 388 12.58 -10.34 -1.10
CA ASN A 388 11.98 -11.45 -1.85
C ASN A 388 12.94 -12.12 -2.85
N LEU A 389 14.20 -11.67 -2.94
CA LEU A 389 15.22 -12.26 -3.83
C LEU A 389 15.42 -13.76 -3.58
N LYS A 390 15.28 -14.21 -2.32
CA LYS A 390 15.35 -15.64 -1.96
C LYS A 390 14.28 -16.46 -2.68
N ASP A 391 13.08 -15.93 -2.83
CA ASP A 391 11.96 -16.64 -3.47
C ASP A 391 12.23 -16.85 -4.95
N TYR A 392 12.81 -15.85 -5.61
CA TYR A 392 13.26 -15.95 -7.01
C TYR A 392 14.40 -16.94 -7.19
N ASN A 393 15.39 -16.94 -6.30
CA ASN A 393 16.48 -17.89 -6.35
C ASN A 393 16.00 -19.35 -6.16
N ASN A 394 14.93 -19.56 -5.39
CA ASN A 394 14.33 -20.89 -5.19
C ASN A 394 13.61 -21.43 -6.44
N MET A 395 13.34 -20.60 -7.45
CA MET A 395 12.70 -21.04 -8.71
C MET A 395 13.68 -21.74 -9.68
N GLY A 396 14.99 -21.72 -9.37
CA GLY A 396 16.00 -22.54 -10.03
C GLY A 396 16.56 -22.01 -11.36
N THR A 397 15.74 -21.46 -12.25
CA THR A 397 16.21 -20.88 -13.53
C THR A 397 15.53 -19.54 -13.82
N LEU A 398 16.21 -18.67 -14.59
CA LEU A 398 15.62 -17.42 -15.03
C LEU A 398 14.35 -17.65 -15.88
N GLY A 399 14.31 -18.74 -16.66
CA GLY A 399 13.13 -19.17 -17.40
C GLY A 399 11.91 -19.45 -16.50
N ALA A 400 12.10 -20.10 -15.35
CA ALA A 400 11.02 -20.36 -14.39
C ALA A 400 10.47 -19.05 -13.78
N VAL A 401 11.36 -18.08 -13.49
CA VAL A 401 10.96 -16.75 -13.03
C VAL A 401 10.11 -16.03 -14.08
N LYS A 402 10.53 -16.05 -15.35
CA LYS A 402 9.76 -15.47 -16.47
C LYS A 402 8.39 -16.15 -16.64
N GLN A 403 8.32 -17.48 -16.52
CA GLN A 403 7.05 -18.23 -16.59
C GLN A 403 6.09 -17.83 -15.47
N TYR A 404 6.58 -17.67 -14.25
CA TYR A 404 5.78 -17.21 -13.12
C TYR A 404 5.16 -15.82 -13.39
N TRP A 405 5.94 -14.87 -13.88
CA TRP A 405 5.43 -13.54 -14.24
C TRP A 405 4.45 -13.59 -15.42
N ASN A 406 4.73 -14.40 -16.45
CA ASN A 406 3.80 -14.58 -17.58
C ASN A 406 2.46 -15.18 -17.16
N GLN A 407 2.44 -16.10 -16.18
CA GLN A 407 1.19 -16.63 -15.64
C GLN A 407 0.37 -15.55 -14.94
N LEU A 408 1.02 -14.68 -14.14
CA LEU A 408 0.34 -13.54 -13.54
C LEU A 408 -0.21 -12.58 -14.61
N ILE A 409 0.56 -12.31 -15.66
CA ILE A 409 0.11 -11.48 -16.78
C ILE A 409 -1.08 -12.10 -17.51
N ALA A 410 -1.07 -13.42 -17.73
CA ALA A 410 -2.21 -14.14 -18.32
C ALA A 410 -3.45 -14.06 -17.42
N ASN A 411 -3.28 -14.22 -16.10
CA ASN A 411 -4.35 -14.11 -15.11
C ASN A 411 -4.97 -12.71 -15.04
N MET A 412 -4.28 -11.66 -15.52
CA MET A 412 -4.91 -10.35 -15.70
C MET A 412 -5.97 -10.33 -16.82
N LYS A 413 -5.94 -11.29 -17.76
CA LYS A 413 -6.73 -11.30 -19.00
C LYS A 413 -7.89 -12.30 -19.04
N THR A 414 -7.94 -13.31 -18.17
CA THR A 414 -8.73 -14.55 -18.41
C THR A 414 -10.13 -14.68 -17.78
N SER A 415 -10.80 -13.64 -17.26
CA SER A 415 -12.10 -13.85 -16.58
C SER A 415 -13.28 -13.09 -17.19
N ASP A 416 -14.04 -13.78 -18.06
CA ASP A 416 -15.36 -13.34 -18.56
C ASP A 416 -16.53 -13.69 -17.61
N SER A 417 -16.25 -14.16 -16.38
CA SER A 417 -17.27 -14.39 -15.35
C SER A 417 -16.85 -13.78 -14.02
N PHE A 418 -17.77 -13.06 -13.36
CA PHE A 418 -17.61 -12.46 -12.03
C PHE A 418 -17.11 -13.43 -10.93
N ALA A 419 -17.04 -14.74 -11.20
CA ALA A 419 -16.57 -15.76 -10.29
C ALA A 419 -15.05 -15.73 -10.02
N ASP A 420 -14.24 -15.20 -10.95
CA ASP A 420 -12.77 -15.22 -10.83
C ASP A 420 -12.11 -13.83 -10.69
N TYR A 421 -12.89 -12.85 -10.18
CA TYR A 421 -12.41 -11.49 -9.93
C TYR A 421 -11.22 -11.44 -8.96
N ASN A 422 -11.14 -12.36 -7.99
CA ASN A 422 -10.04 -12.41 -7.03
C ASN A 422 -8.70 -12.79 -7.68
N THR A 423 -8.71 -13.67 -8.68
CA THR A 423 -7.49 -14.06 -9.42
C THR A 423 -6.98 -12.93 -10.29
N GLN A 424 -7.88 -12.24 -11.01
CA GLN A 424 -7.56 -11.06 -11.79
C GLN A 424 -7.04 -9.91 -10.89
N ARG A 425 -7.70 -9.67 -9.75
CA ARG A 425 -7.28 -8.67 -8.74
C ARG A 425 -5.89 -8.96 -8.20
N ASN A 426 -5.63 -10.20 -7.77
CA ASN A 426 -4.33 -10.58 -7.22
C ASN A 426 -3.22 -10.44 -8.28
N ALA A 427 -3.52 -10.76 -9.54
CA ALA A 427 -2.60 -10.56 -10.65
C ALA A 427 -2.28 -9.07 -10.91
N LEU A 428 -3.29 -8.20 -10.91
CA LEU A 428 -3.13 -6.74 -11.06
C LEU A 428 -2.33 -6.13 -9.90
N GLY A 429 -2.60 -6.53 -8.66
CA GLY A 429 -1.82 -6.12 -7.49
C GLY A 429 -0.37 -6.62 -7.55
N SER A 430 -0.17 -7.86 -7.98
CA SER A 430 1.16 -8.47 -8.08
C SER A 430 2.04 -7.80 -9.14
N ILE A 431 1.52 -7.57 -10.35
CA ILE A 431 2.30 -7.04 -11.48
C ILE A 431 2.37 -5.52 -11.49
N LEU A 432 1.25 -4.83 -11.27
CA LEU A 432 1.15 -3.38 -11.47
C LEU A 432 1.11 -2.57 -10.17
N GLY A 433 0.93 -3.23 -9.02
CA GLY A 433 0.73 -2.54 -7.75
C GLY A 433 -0.60 -1.81 -7.65
N ILE A 434 -1.49 -2.08 -8.60
CA ILE A 434 -2.84 -1.52 -8.62
C ILE A 434 -3.65 -2.30 -7.60
N SER A 435 -3.74 -1.75 -6.39
CA SER A 435 -4.90 -1.99 -5.56
C SER A 435 -6.06 -1.26 -6.23
N ALA A 436 -6.95 -1.99 -6.89
CA ALA A 436 -8.25 -1.42 -7.23
C ALA A 436 -8.81 -0.78 -5.95
N GLU A 437 -9.48 0.39 -6.06
CA GLU A 437 -10.40 0.85 -5.01
C GLU A 437 -11.10 -0.38 -4.48
N THR A 438 -11.02 -0.66 -3.18
CA THR A 438 -11.62 -1.88 -2.68
C THR A 438 -13.08 -1.84 -3.11
N GLY A 439 -13.44 -2.72 -4.03
CA GLY A 439 -14.82 -2.84 -4.47
C GLY A 439 -15.69 -3.07 -3.24
N ILE A 440 -16.94 -2.64 -3.33
CA ILE A 440 -17.93 -2.85 -2.27
C ILE A 440 -17.81 -4.27 -1.74
N VAL A 441 -17.49 -4.42 -0.45
CA VAL A 441 -17.24 -5.75 0.12
C VAL A 441 -18.55 -6.52 0.15
N ARG A 442 -18.54 -7.75 -0.35
CA ARG A 442 -19.71 -8.63 -0.38
C ARG A 442 -19.31 -9.99 0.15
N ALA A 443 -20.08 -10.53 1.10
CA ALA A 443 -19.85 -11.88 1.60
C ALA A 443 -19.95 -12.90 0.45
N PRO A 444 -19.26 -14.06 0.51
CA PRO A 444 -19.46 -15.14 -0.45
C PRO A 444 -20.94 -15.50 -0.56
N TYR A 445 -21.40 -15.85 -1.78
CA TYR A 445 -22.78 -16.27 -1.95
C TYR A 445 -23.04 -17.51 -1.11
N THR A 446 -24.01 -17.43 -0.20
CA THR A 446 -24.59 -18.58 0.47
C THR A 446 -26.08 -18.37 0.51
N GLN A 447 -26.84 -19.28 -0.10
CA GLN A 447 -28.28 -19.15 -0.17
C GLN A 447 -28.90 -19.06 1.23
N GLY A 448 -29.72 -18.03 1.46
CA GLY A 448 -30.57 -17.93 2.63
C GLY A 448 -30.82 -16.51 3.12
N ILE A 449 -31.76 -16.40 4.06
CA ILE A 449 -32.16 -15.20 4.79
C ILE A 449 -31.86 -15.43 6.26
N GLU A 450 -31.16 -14.49 6.91
CA GLU A 450 -30.94 -14.53 8.36
C GLU A 450 -32.15 -13.95 9.08
N VAL A 451 -32.70 -14.68 10.04
CA VAL A 451 -33.84 -14.22 10.83
C VAL A 451 -33.44 -14.12 12.30
N PHE A 452 -33.57 -12.94 12.89
CA PHE A 452 -33.34 -12.70 14.31
C PHE A 452 -34.68 -12.55 15.00
N TRP A 453 -34.90 -13.34 16.05
CA TRP A 453 -36.12 -13.36 16.83
C TRP A 453 -35.93 -12.57 18.13
N PHE A 454 -36.88 -11.71 18.45
CA PHE A 454 -36.81 -10.81 19.60
C PHE A 454 -37.93 -11.05 20.60
N VAL A 455 -37.70 -10.59 21.82
CA VAL A 455 -38.74 -10.39 22.82
C VAL A 455 -39.25 -8.96 22.71
N LEU A 456 -40.55 -8.80 22.52
CA LEU A 456 -41.22 -7.50 22.45
C LEU A 456 -41.89 -7.13 23.78
N VAL A 457 -42.33 -5.88 23.87
CA VAL A 457 -43.16 -5.40 24.98
C VAL A 457 -44.61 -5.36 24.52
N PRO A 458 -45.51 -6.18 25.11
CA PRO A 458 -46.93 -6.17 24.75
C PRO A 458 -47.54 -4.78 24.77
N GLY A 459 -48.30 -4.43 23.72
CA GLY A 459 -48.93 -3.12 23.57
C GLY A 459 -47.98 -1.95 23.32
N GLN A 460 -46.67 -2.20 23.16
CA GLN A 460 -45.69 -1.17 22.78
C GLN A 460 -45.04 -1.57 21.45
N PRO A 461 -45.68 -1.25 20.31
CA PRO A 461 -45.03 -1.42 19.02
C PRO A 461 -43.70 -0.65 19.00
N GLN A 462 -42.76 -1.09 18.18
CA GLN A 462 -41.41 -0.51 18.07
C GLN A 462 -40.49 -0.73 19.28
N ARG A 463 -40.86 -1.58 20.24
CA ARG A 463 -40.02 -1.85 21.41
C ARG A 463 -39.66 -3.33 21.55
N VAL A 464 -38.36 -3.61 21.45
CA VAL A 464 -37.78 -4.91 21.77
C VAL A 464 -36.92 -4.82 23.02
N ILE A 465 -36.97 -5.87 23.83
CA ILE A 465 -36.31 -5.92 25.14
C ILE A 465 -35.38 -7.12 25.30
N GLY A 466 -35.27 -7.98 24.28
CA GLY A 466 -34.38 -9.13 24.32
C GLY A 466 -34.26 -9.87 23.01
N PHE A 467 -33.32 -10.80 22.96
CA PHE A 467 -32.99 -11.59 21.78
C PHE A 467 -33.09 -13.09 22.08
N LEU A 468 -33.85 -13.82 21.26
CA LEU A 468 -34.22 -15.20 21.50
C LEU A 468 -33.33 -16.20 20.78
N LYS A 469 -33.12 -15.98 19.47
CA LYS A 469 -32.34 -16.86 18.59
C LYS A 469 -32.19 -16.26 17.20
N ARG A 470 -31.29 -16.87 16.43
CA ARG A 470 -31.17 -16.72 14.98
C ARG A 470 -31.62 -17.99 14.27
N THR A 471 -32.29 -17.86 13.13
CA THR A 471 -32.50 -18.96 12.16
C THR A 471 -32.02 -18.53 10.78
N ILE A 472 -31.81 -19.51 9.89
CA ILE A 472 -31.47 -19.28 8.48
C ILE A 472 -32.56 -19.95 7.65
N GLU A 473 -33.28 -19.16 6.87
CA GLU A 473 -34.40 -19.62 6.05
C GLU A 473 -34.05 -19.56 4.57
N ARG A 474 -34.71 -20.38 3.74
CA ARG A 474 -34.51 -20.35 2.27
C ARG A 474 -35.30 -19.25 1.57
N ASP A 475 -36.35 -18.76 2.22
CA ASP A 475 -37.28 -17.76 1.71
C ASP A 475 -37.84 -16.97 2.89
N TRP A 476 -38.55 -15.87 2.61
CA TRP A 476 -39.13 -15.01 3.62
C TRP A 476 -40.15 -15.78 4.46
N ILE A 477 -40.04 -15.64 5.78
CA ILE A 477 -41.03 -16.15 6.72
C ILE A 477 -42.34 -15.41 6.48
N ASN A 478 -43.37 -16.20 6.24
CA ASN A 478 -44.76 -15.77 6.18
C ASN A 478 -45.54 -16.48 7.27
N LEU A 479 -46.37 -15.74 8.00
CA LEU A 479 -47.25 -16.24 9.05
C LEU A 479 -48.69 -16.24 8.52
N ARG A 480 -49.36 -17.39 8.64
CA ARG A 480 -50.77 -17.51 8.26
C ARG A 480 -51.61 -16.63 9.17
N SER A 481 -52.58 -15.94 8.59
CA SER A 481 -53.57 -15.17 9.35
C SER A 481 -54.38 -16.11 10.24
N GLY A 482 -54.35 -15.91 11.56
CA GLY A 482 -55.14 -16.73 12.48
C GLY A 482 -54.96 -16.38 13.97
N PRO A 483 -55.78 -16.98 14.85
CA PRO A 483 -55.71 -16.80 16.30
C PRO A 483 -54.61 -17.68 16.95
N SER A 484 -53.50 -17.94 16.24
CA SER A 484 -52.53 -18.97 16.61
C SER A 484 -51.17 -18.39 16.88
N GLY A 485 -50.60 -18.68 18.05
CA GLY A 485 -49.26 -18.25 18.39
C GLY A 485 -48.18 -18.70 17.39
N ILE A 486 -47.07 -18.00 17.39
CA ILE A 486 -45.99 -18.15 16.41
C ILE A 486 -45.26 -19.47 16.68
N SER A 487 -45.45 -20.45 15.79
CA SER A 487 -44.93 -21.82 15.94
C SER A 487 -43.41 -21.86 16.14
N GLN A 488 -42.67 -20.97 15.45
CA GLN A 488 -41.23 -20.82 15.55
C GLN A 488 -40.78 -20.40 16.96
N LEU A 489 -41.67 -19.81 17.75
CA LEU A 489 -41.43 -19.38 19.12
C LEU A 489 -42.12 -20.29 20.15
N GLY A 490 -42.61 -21.46 19.74
CA GLY A 490 -43.29 -22.41 20.62
C GLY A 490 -44.79 -22.15 20.78
N GLY A 491 -45.41 -21.43 19.84
CA GLY A 491 -46.85 -21.17 19.87
C GLY A 491 -47.25 -20.02 20.80
N ILE A 492 -46.33 -19.11 21.11
CA ILE A 492 -46.61 -17.91 21.90
C ILE A 492 -47.36 -16.86 21.07
N ALA A 493 -48.22 -16.09 21.71
CA ALA A 493 -49.09 -15.14 21.02
C ALA A 493 -48.37 -13.87 20.54
N PHE A 494 -47.20 -13.55 21.10
CA PHE A 494 -46.42 -12.36 20.76
C PHE A 494 -45.16 -12.76 20.01
N GLY A 495 -44.79 -12.04 18.95
CA GLY A 495 -43.46 -12.20 18.38
C GLY A 495 -43.01 -11.04 17.52
N SER A 496 -41.69 -10.89 17.46
CA SER A 496 -41.03 -9.90 16.64
C SER A 496 -39.81 -10.54 15.99
N MET A 497 -39.55 -10.18 14.75
CA MET A 497 -38.37 -10.64 14.03
C MET A 497 -37.88 -9.62 13.04
N ILE A 498 -36.59 -9.67 12.74
CA ILE A 498 -36.01 -9.04 11.56
C ILE A 498 -35.41 -10.11 10.65
N GLN A 499 -35.78 -10.05 9.38
CA GLN A 499 -35.30 -10.91 8.31
C GLN A 499 -34.33 -10.11 7.45
N MET A 500 -33.12 -10.61 7.23
CA MET A 500 -32.03 -9.87 6.60
C MET A 500 -31.31 -10.72 5.55
N THR A 501 -31.16 -10.19 4.34
CA THR A 501 -30.49 -10.86 3.21
C THR A 501 -29.87 -9.85 2.26
N ASP A 502 -28.90 -10.29 1.48
CA ASP A 502 -28.43 -9.61 0.29
C ASP A 502 -29.07 -10.24 -0.95
N VAL A 503 -29.90 -9.48 -1.67
CA VAL A 503 -30.62 -9.97 -2.86
C VAL A 503 -29.74 -9.80 -4.11
N ARG A 504 -29.34 -10.92 -4.72
CA ARG A 504 -28.40 -10.95 -5.86
C ARG A 504 -29.11 -11.01 -7.20
N VAL A 505 -29.68 -9.90 -7.63
CA VAL A 505 -30.32 -9.80 -8.96
C VAL A 505 -29.27 -9.85 -10.08
N GLN A 506 -29.65 -10.45 -11.21
CA GLN A 506 -28.78 -10.56 -12.39
C GLN A 506 -28.79 -9.28 -13.25
N THR A 507 -29.91 -8.56 -13.24
CA THR A 507 -30.11 -7.29 -13.94
C THR A 507 -30.80 -6.31 -12.99
N ASP A 508 -30.55 -5.01 -13.18
CA ASP A 508 -31.22 -3.97 -12.41
C ASP A 508 -32.75 -4.17 -12.50
N THR A 509 -33.41 -4.33 -11.36
CA THR A 509 -34.82 -4.71 -11.27
C THR A 509 -35.54 -3.76 -10.33
N SER A 510 -36.54 -3.04 -10.86
CA SER A 510 -37.42 -2.19 -10.05
C SER A 510 -38.63 -2.99 -9.59
N THR A 511 -38.99 -2.90 -8.31
CA THR A 511 -40.12 -3.64 -7.73
C THR A 511 -40.87 -2.82 -6.70
N LYS A 512 -42.14 -3.16 -6.50
CA LYS A 512 -42.97 -2.72 -5.37
C LYS A 512 -43.10 -3.84 -4.35
N PHE A 513 -43.57 -3.49 -3.17
CA PHE A 513 -43.77 -4.43 -2.06
C PHE A 513 -45.25 -4.51 -1.70
N HIS A 514 -45.67 -5.73 -1.39
CA HIS A 514 -46.97 -6.01 -0.80
C HIS A 514 -46.76 -6.68 0.55
N VAL A 515 -47.39 -6.13 1.59
CA VAL A 515 -47.30 -6.65 2.95
C VAL A 515 -48.71 -6.75 3.55
N VAL A 516 -49.12 -7.94 3.97
CA VAL A 516 -50.26 -8.10 4.88
C VAL A 516 -49.70 -8.30 6.27
N VAL A 517 -50.04 -7.42 7.21
CA VAL A 517 -49.55 -7.49 8.59
C VAL A 517 -50.69 -7.32 9.59
N ASP A 518 -50.58 -7.92 10.77
CA ASP A 518 -51.52 -7.62 11.88
C ASP A 518 -51.15 -6.32 12.59
N ASP A 519 -49.96 -6.22 13.20
CA ASP A 519 -49.50 -4.97 13.81
C ASP A 519 -48.53 -4.22 12.90
N GLY A 520 -47.22 -4.36 13.14
CA GLY A 520 -46.21 -3.47 12.60
C GLY A 520 -45.24 -4.15 11.66
N PHE A 521 -44.78 -3.40 10.66
CA PHE A 521 -43.65 -3.80 9.84
C PHE A 521 -42.84 -2.58 9.37
N TRP A 522 -41.58 -2.85 9.06
CA TRP A 522 -40.81 -1.97 8.19
C TRP A 522 -39.92 -2.79 7.28
N LEU A 523 -39.69 -2.28 6.08
CA LEU A 523 -38.85 -2.88 5.07
C LEU A 523 -37.86 -1.84 4.58
N ALA A 524 -36.58 -2.21 4.59
CA ALA A 524 -35.50 -1.35 4.14
C ALA A 524 -34.64 -2.09 3.12
N VAL A 525 -34.35 -1.45 1.98
CA VAL A 525 -33.42 -1.95 0.96
C VAL A 525 -32.35 -0.90 0.74
N ASN A 526 -31.09 -1.32 0.83
CA ASN A 526 -29.92 -0.44 0.66
C ASN A 526 -30.03 0.85 1.48
N GLN A 527 -30.50 0.70 2.72
CA GLN A 527 -30.44 1.72 3.74
C GLN A 527 -29.22 1.46 4.64
N PRO A 528 -28.72 2.50 5.34
CA PRO A 528 -27.64 2.34 6.31
C PRO A 528 -27.93 1.25 7.35
N ALA A 529 -26.89 0.65 7.93
CA ALA A 529 -27.05 -0.40 8.93
C ALA A 529 -27.97 0.04 10.08
N ASP A 530 -27.88 1.30 10.48
CA ASP A 530 -28.62 1.95 11.56
C ASP A 530 -30.01 2.50 11.17
N ILE A 531 -30.54 2.12 10.01
CA ILE A 531 -31.89 2.49 9.59
C ILE A 531 -32.96 2.08 10.60
N ASP A 532 -32.74 0.99 11.31
CA ASP A 532 -33.61 0.48 12.37
C ASP A 532 -33.79 1.47 13.53
N LYS A 533 -32.81 2.33 13.83
CA LYS A 533 -32.98 3.43 14.80
C LYS A 533 -34.08 4.41 14.36
N THR A 534 -34.14 4.69 13.07
CA THR A 534 -35.09 5.64 12.51
C THR A 534 -36.44 4.99 12.24
N ALA A 535 -36.45 3.79 11.66
CA ALA A 535 -37.68 3.05 11.36
C ALA A 535 -38.47 2.76 12.65
N MET A 536 -37.80 2.32 13.72
CA MET A 536 -38.45 2.08 15.02
C MET A 536 -38.89 3.36 15.74
N ALA A 537 -38.52 4.56 15.26
CA ALA A 537 -38.99 5.82 15.81
C ALA A 537 -40.10 6.48 14.96
N ARG A 538 -40.39 5.92 13.78
CA ARG A 538 -41.37 6.45 12.82
C ARG A 538 -42.56 5.50 12.68
N THR A 539 -43.71 6.07 12.39
CA THR A 539 -44.95 5.28 12.23
C THR A 539 -45.18 4.87 10.78
N ASN A 540 -44.79 5.70 9.81
CA ASN A 540 -45.06 5.46 8.39
C ASN A 540 -44.00 6.08 7.46
N ALA A 541 -43.70 5.38 6.37
CA ALA A 541 -42.93 5.86 5.24
C ALA A 541 -43.21 5.00 4.01
N ASP A 542 -43.19 5.64 2.85
CA ASP A 542 -43.31 5.00 1.54
C ASP A 542 -42.41 5.77 0.56
N GLN A 543 -41.14 5.38 0.55
CA GLN A 543 -40.10 6.00 -0.27
C GLN A 543 -39.19 4.91 -0.86
N PRO A 544 -38.43 5.19 -1.93
CA PRO A 544 -37.50 4.22 -2.48
C PRO A 544 -36.58 3.64 -1.40
N GLY A 545 -36.57 2.32 -1.27
CA GLY A 545 -35.77 1.59 -0.29
C GLY A 545 -36.23 1.68 1.17
N LEU A 546 -37.36 2.33 1.50
CA LEU A 546 -37.96 2.29 2.84
C LEU A 546 -39.49 2.29 2.77
N PHE A 547 -40.11 1.24 3.28
CA PHE A 547 -41.55 1.08 3.33
C PHE A 547 -41.96 0.56 4.71
N GLU A 548 -42.75 1.33 5.46
CA GLU A 548 -43.07 1.03 6.85
C GLU A 548 -44.50 1.41 7.22
N ASN A 549 -45.08 0.60 8.10
CA ASN A 549 -46.26 0.94 8.87
C ASN A 549 -46.14 0.25 10.23
N LEU A 550 -45.89 1.03 11.28
CA LEU A 550 -45.68 0.57 12.64
C LEU A 550 -46.80 1.09 13.52
N GLY A 551 -47.80 0.24 13.77
CA GLY A 551 -48.93 0.55 14.62
C GLY A 551 -49.65 -0.72 15.06
N LEU A 552 -50.39 -0.62 16.16
CA LEU A 552 -51.30 -1.69 16.57
C LEU A 552 -52.53 -1.65 15.65
N GLN A 553 -52.79 -2.74 14.94
CA GLN A 553 -53.90 -2.84 14.01
C GLN A 553 -54.35 -4.29 13.85
N GLY A 554 -55.40 -4.50 13.05
CA GLY A 554 -55.79 -5.84 12.62
C GLY A 554 -55.11 -6.22 11.31
N PRO A 555 -55.35 -7.42 10.75
CA PRO A 555 -54.69 -7.87 9.53
C PRO A 555 -55.02 -6.93 8.36
N THR A 556 -54.04 -6.14 7.94
CA THR A 556 -54.21 -5.06 6.98
C THR A 556 -53.22 -5.19 5.82
N PRO A 557 -53.70 -5.13 4.56
CA PRO A 557 -52.83 -5.12 3.39
C PRO A 557 -52.25 -3.73 3.11
N TYR A 558 -50.96 -3.68 2.84
CA TYR A 558 -50.20 -2.51 2.43
C TYR A 558 -49.51 -2.76 1.11
N GLN A 559 -49.46 -1.71 0.29
CA GLN A 559 -48.87 -1.71 -1.03
C GLN A 559 -47.96 -0.49 -1.16
N SER A 560 -46.69 -0.69 -1.49
CA SER A 560 -45.80 0.46 -1.69
C SER A 560 -46.18 1.22 -2.96
N ASN A 561 -46.29 2.55 -2.85
CA ASN A 561 -46.44 3.43 -4.00
C ASN A 561 -45.08 3.65 -4.66
N ALA A 562 -44.05 3.85 -3.84
CA ALA A 562 -42.68 3.96 -4.30
C ALA A 562 -42.16 2.61 -4.82
N SER A 563 -41.38 2.67 -5.91
CA SER A 563 -40.66 1.51 -6.42
C SER A 563 -39.23 1.54 -5.92
N THR A 564 -38.68 0.37 -5.60
CA THR A 564 -37.31 0.20 -5.13
C THR A 564 -36.51 -0.57 -6.17
N VAL A 565 -35.33 -0.06 -6.49
CA VAL A 565 -34.44 -0.64 -7.51
C VAL A 565 -33.43 -1.55 -6.82
N PHE A 566 -33.41 -2.81 -7.20
CA PHE A 566 -32.34 -3.76 -6.89
C PHE A 566 -31.29 -3.66 -7.99
N ARG A 567 -30.04 -3.38 -7.62
CA ARG A 567 -28.91 -3.18 -8.54
C ARG A 567 -28.15 -4.49 -8.73
N ALA A 568 -27.85 -4.88 -9.96
CA ALA A 568 -27.02 -6.07 -10.22
C ALA A 568 -25.54 -5.83 -9.83
N SER A 569 -25.08 -4.58 -9.93
CA SER A 569 -23.69 -4.17 -9.74
C SER A 569 -23.28 -3.93 -8.29
N LYS A 570 -24.22 -3.97 -7.34
CA LYS A 570 -23.99 -3.67 -5.92
C LYS A 570 -24.72 -4.67 -5.03
N PRO A 571 -24.37 -4.81 -3.73
CA PRO A 571 -25.21 -5.53 -2.79
C PRO A 571 -26.62 -4.93 -2.72
N ASN A 572 -27.62 -5.75 -2.44
CA ASN A 572 -28.98 -5.28 -2.17
C ASN A 572 -29.41 -5.75 -0.79
N ILE A 573 -28.88 -5.11 0.25
CA ILE A 573 -29.17 -5.51 1.62
C ILE A 573 -30.62 -5.14 1.90
N THR A 574 -31.44 -6.17 2.08
CA THR A 574 -32.86 -6.07 2.38
C THR A 574 -33.09 -6.54 3.81
N LYS A 575 -33.74 -5.68 4.59
CA LYS A 575 -34.21 -5.95 5.94
C LYS A 575 -35.73 -5.86 5.96
N MET A 576 -36.39 -6.81 6.61
CA MET A 576 -37.82 -6.80 6.83
C MET A 576 -38.09 -7.12 8.29
N TYR A 577 -38.62 -6.15 9.01
CA TYR A 577 -39.07 -6.30 10.38
C TYR A 577 -40.55 -6.56 10.43
N PHE A 578 -40.94 -7.41 11.37
CA PHE A 578 -42.31 -7.74 11.71
C PHE A 578 -42.47 -7.69 13.23
N GLU A 579 -43.62 -7.20 13.69
CA GLU A 579 -44.07 -7.34 15.06
C GLU A 579 -45.55 -7.69 15.16
N ASP A 580 -45.85 -8.45 16.20
CA ASP A 580 -47.18 -8.76 16.74
C ASP A 580 -47.13 -8.46 18.25
N ALA A 581 -47.49 -7.23 18.60
CA ALA A 581 -47.54 -6.68 19.94
C ALA A 581 -48.94 -6.74 20.56
N GLY A 582 -49.99 -7.01 19.77
CA GLY A 582 -51.37 -7.19 20.20
C GLY A 582 -51.66 -8.56 20.81
N GLY A 583 -51.03 -9.64 20.32
CA GLY A 583 -51.04 -10.95 20.96
C GLY A 583 -52.38 -11.70 20.92
N GLY A 584 -53.29 -11.33 20.01
CA GLY A 584 -54.59 -12.00 19.82
C GLY A 584 -54.74 -12.67 18.45
N TRP A 585 -53.98 -12.21 17.47
CA TRP A 585 -54.00 -12.66 16.09
C TRP A 585 -52.59 -12.45 15.51
N ASN A 586 -52.23 -13.20 14.47
CA ASN A 586 -50.97 -12.98 13.78
C ASN A 586 -51.19 -12.98 12.28
N ALA A 587 -50.56 -12.06 11.56
CA ALA A 587 -50.56 -12.06 10.10
C ALA A 587 -49.23 -11.50 9.60
N LEU A 588 -48.56 -12.24 8.73
CA LEU A 588 -47.46 -11.72 7.94
C LEU A 588 -47.45 -12.39 6.58
N GLN A 589 -47.80 -11.64 5.53
CA GLN A 589 -47.58 -12.05 4.15
C GLN A 589 -46.76 -10.99 3.44
N PHE A 590 -45.51 -11.30 3.12
CA PHE A 590 -44.62 -10.42 2.38
C PHE A 590 -44.44 -10.94 0.96
N THR A 591 -44.63 -10.07 -0.03
CA THR A 591 -44.36 -10.38 -1.43
C THR A 591 -43.62 -9.24 -2.10
N ILE A 592 -42.52 -9.57 -2.77
CA ILE A 592 -41.84 -8.70 -3.72
C ILE A 592 -42.56 -8.85 -5.06
N GLN A 593 -43.17 -7.77 -5.57
CA GLN A 593 -43.98 -7.80 -6.79
C GLN A 593 -43.14 -7.80 -8.08
N SER A 594 -42.19 -8.72 -8.16
CA SER A 594 -41.39 -8.96 -9.35
C SER A 594 -41.10 -10.45 -9.50
N ALA A 595 -41.59 -11.04 -10.58
CA ALA A 595 -41.30 -12.44 -10.92
C ALA A 595 -39.82 -12.69 -11.23
N ALA A 596 -39.03 -11.63 -11.43
CA ALA A 596 -37.59 -11.71 -11.66
C ALA A 596 -36.81 -12.03 -10.38
N ILE A 597 -37.32 -11.67 -9.20
CA ILE A 597 -36.66 -11.93 -7.92
C ILE A 597 -37.14 -13.29 -7.40
N LYS A 598 -36.19 -14.21 -7.23
CA LYS A 598 -36.44 -15.60 -6.83
C LYS A 598 -35.73 -15.94 -5.53
N PRO A 599 -36.20 -16.93 -4.75
CA PRO A 599 -35.52 -17.37 -3.51
C PRO A 599 -34.06 -17.81 -3.70
N THR A 600 -33.69 -18.26 -4.90
CA THR A 600 -32.29 -18.58 -5.24
C THR A 600 -31.38 -17.34 -5.31
N MET A 601 -31.92 -16.12 -5.26
CA MET A 601 -31.14 -14.89 -5.27
C MET A 601 -30.84 -14.37 -3.86
N TYR A 602 -31.46 -14.93 -2.82
CA TYR A 602 -31.23 -14.50 -1.44
C TYR A 602 -29.95 -15.09 -0.91
N SER A 603 -29.02 -14.22 -0.51
CA SER A 603 -27.75 -14.60 0.08
C SER A 603 -27.61 -14.04 1.48
N LEU A 604 -26.95 -14.80 2.37
CA LEU A 604 -26.55 -14.30 3.67
C LEU A 604 -25.70 -13.03 3.55
N THR A 605 -25.81 -12.16 4.57
CA THR A 605 -25.07 -10.90 4.66
C THR A 605 -23.69 -11.04 5.30
N CYS A 606 -23.39 -12.22 5.84
CA CYS A 606 -22.09 -12.58 6.37
C CYS A 606 -21.71 -13.99 5.93
N GLU A 607 -20.44 -14.37 6.10
CA GLU A 607 -20.05 -15.76 5.92
C GLU A 607 -20.86 -16.68 6.85
N PRO A 608 -21.21 -17.91 6.42
CA PRO A 608 -22.05 -18.81 7.22
C PRO A 608 -21.50 -19.15 8.60
N ARG A 609 -20.17 -19.00 8.78
CA ARG A 609 -19.44 -19.31 10.01
C ARG A 609 -18.97 -18.05 10.76
N ALA A 610 -19.21 -16.87 10.21
CA ALA A 610 -18.88 -15.61 10.88
C ALA A 610 -19.75 -15.42 12.13
N PRO A 611 -19.31 -14.59 13.09
CA PRO A 611 -20.16 -14.20 14.20
C PRO A 611 -21.49 -13.62 13.69
N PHE A 612 -22.58 -14.06 14.31
CA PHE A 612 -23.91 -13.58 13.93
C PHE A 612 -24.34 -12.35 14.73
N LEU A 613 -23.73 -12.07 15.88
CA LEU A 613 -23.78 -10.75 16.51
C LEU A 613 -22.35 -10.26 16.70
N THR A 614 -22.10 -9.05 16.24
CA THR A 614 -20.79 -8.40 16.35
C THR A 614 -20.94 -7.08 17.09
N TYR A 615 -20.65 -7.09 18.39
CA TYR A 615 -20.60 -5.87 19.18
C TYR A 615 -19.19 -5.31 19.19
N GLU A 616 -19.03 -4.11 18.65
CA GLU A 616 -17.76 -3.42 18.50
C GLU A 616 -17.98 -1.91 18.62
N VAL A 617 -16.88 -1.13 18.68
CA VAL A 617 -17.00 0.32 18.46
C VAL A 617 -17.25 0.57 16.97
N GLY A 618 -18.46 1.04 16.66
CA GLY A 618 -18.93 1.27 15.30
C GLY A 618 -18.01 2.25 14.54
N PRO A 619 -17.57 1.91 13.32
CA PRO A 619 -16.62 2.74 12.57
C PRO A 619 -17.21 4.09 12.16
N LYS A 620 -18.53 4.17 12.00
CA LYS A 620 -19.27 5.39 11.63
C LYS A 620 -19.77 6.14 12.85
N SER A 621 -20.36 5.44 13.81
CA SER A 621 -21.01 6.04 14.99
C SER A 621 -20.03 6.42 16.10
N GLY A 622 -18.86 5.76 16.14
CA GLY A 622 -17.84 6.00 17.17
C GLY A 622 -18.23 5.48 18.56
N ILE A 623 -19.32 4.74 18.69
CA ILE A 623 -19.84 4.19 19.95
C ILE A 623 -19.91 2.67 19.90
N TRP A 624 -20.04 2.02 21.04
CA TRP A 624 -20.23 0.57 21.11
C TRP A 624 -21.64 0.16 20.64
N GLU A 625 -21.75 -0.69 19.62
CA GLU A 625 -23.02 -1.15 19.06
C GLU A 625 -22.88 -2.48 18.30
N GLU A 626 -24.00 -3.13 18.00
CA GLU A 626 -24.04 -4.27 17.08
C GLU A 626 -23.97 -3.75 15.63
N LEU A 627 -23.04 -4.26 14.82
CA LEU A 627 -22.70 -3.61 13.54
C LEU A 627 -23.74 -3.76 12.42
N ARG A 628 -24.67 -4.71 12.50
CA ARG A 628 -25.62 -4.99 11.41
C ARG A 628 -27.01 -4.44 11.69
N ASN A 629 -27.45 -4.40 12.94
CA ASN A 629 -28.74 -3.91 13.41
C ASN A 629 -28.56 -3.10 14.72
N PRO A 630 -27.77 -2.01 14.68
CA PRO A 630 -27.42 -1.26 15.89
C PRO A 630 -28.65 -0.69 16.59
N GLY A 631 -29.69 -0.26 15.87
CA GLY A 631 -30.91 0.27 16.47
C GLY A 631 -31.66 -0.78 17.29
N MET A 632 -31.90 -1.95 16.73
CA MET A 632 -32.62 -3.05 17.41
C MET A 632 -31.90 -3.50 18.69
N PHE A 633 -30.60 -3.75 18.60
CA PHE A 633 -29.83 -4.24 19.75
C PHE A 633 -29.52 -3.14 20.77
N SER A 634 -29.52 -1.86 20.39
CA SER A 634 -29.30 -0.77 21.35
C SER A 634 -30.44 -0.56 22.35
N GLN A 635 -31.67 -0.97 22.02
CA GLN A 635 -32.85 -0.76 22.89
C GLN A 635 -32.76 -1.49 24.24
N PHE A 636 -31.98 -2.56 24.30
CA PHE A 636 -31.77 -3.34 25.52
C PHE A 636 -30.29 -3.51 25.86
N MET A 637 -29.39 -2.75 25.24
CA MET A 637 -27.98 -2.74 25.63
C MET A 637 -27.70 -1.59 26.60
N GLY A 638 -27.08 -1.89 27.73
CA GLY A 638 -26.65 -0.89 28.70
C GLY A 638 -25.14 -0.64 28.58
N VAL A 639 -24.74 0.57 28.20
CA VAL A 639 -23.33 0.96 28.20
C VAL A 639 -23.16 2.14 29.14
N GLN A 640 -22.28 2.02 30.12
CA GLN A 640 -22.08 3.06 31.14
C GLN A 640 -20.63 3.49 31.20
N ASN A 641 -20.41 4.81 31.09
CA ASN A 641 -19.12 5.49 31.24
C ASN A 641 -17.89 4.79 30.60
N PRO A 642 -17.95 4.24 29.37
CA PRO A 642 -16.73 3.83 28.68
C PRO A 642 -16.04 5.03 28.04
N THR A 643 -14.76 4.87 27.69
CA THR A 643 -14.05 5.80 26.80
C THR A 643 -13.80 5.14 25.45
N TYR A 644 -14.35 5.68 24.37
CA TYR A 644 -14.16 5.14 23.02
C TYR A 644 -12.85 5.62 22.39
N ASN A 645 -12.07 4.69 21.84
CA ASN A 645 -10.76 4.96 21.24
C ASN A 645 -10.78 4.62 19.74
N LEU A 646 -10.70 5.65 18.90
CA LEU A 646 -10.89 5.58 17.45
C LEU A 646 -9.66 5.99 16.63
N ARG A 647 -8.58 6.43 17.28
CA ARG A 647 -7.39 6.96 16.59
C ARG A 647 -6.63 5.86 15.85
N THR A 648 -6.12 6.18 14.67
CA THR A 648 -5.43 5.24 13.77
C THR A 648 -4.21 4.58 14.40
N ASP A 649 -3.41 5.33 15.17
CA ASP A 649 -2.22 4.83 15.87
C ASP A 649 -2.58 3.77 16.92
N GLN A 650 -3.66 4.00 17.67
CA GLN A 650 -4.13 3.05 18.68
C GLN A 650 -4.76 1.81 18.05
N LYS A 651 -5.55 1.98 16.99
CA LYS A 651 -6.17 0.90 16.21
C LYS A 651 -5.15 -0.08 15.65
N ALA A 652 -3.97 0.40 15.21
CA ALA A 652 -2.93 -0.46 14.64
C ALA A 652 -2.45 -1.57 15.58
N THR A 653 -2.59 -1.38 16.91
CA THR A 653 -2.21 -2.35 17.93
C THR A 653 -3.32 -3.32 18.32
N VAL A 654 -4.52 -3.16 17.76
CA VAL A 654 -5.71 -3.96 18.07
C VAL A 654 -5.84 -5.04 17.00
N PRO A 655 -6.19 -6.29 17.37
CA PRO A 655 -6.49 -7.30 16.38
C PRO A 655 -7.61 -6.82 15.43
N GLY A 656 -7.45 -7.07 14.13
CA GLY A 656 -8.36 -6.55 13.12
C GLY A 656 -8.28 -5.04 12.85
N LYS A 657 -7.35 -4.32 13.48
CA LYS A 657 -7.21 -2.84 13.40
C LYS A 657 -8.49 -2.08 13.79
N LYS A 658 -9.25 -2.64 14.74
CA LYS A 658 -10.55 -2.13 15.17
C LYS A 658 -10.42 -1.02 16.21
N ALA A 659 -11.45 -0.18 16.28
CA ALA A 659 -11.65 0.69 17.44
C ALA A 659 -12.01 -0.16 18.68
N PHE A 660 -11.79 0.39 19.87
CA PHE A 660 -12.05 -0.32 21.12
C PHE A 660 -12.60 0.64 22.17
N MET A 661 -13.25 0.08 23.19
CA MET A 661 -13.63 0.85 24.37
C MET A 661 -12.68 0.58 25.52
N ARG A 662 -12.39 1.62 26.30
CA ARG A 662 -11.65 1.55 27.55
C ARG A 662 -12.63 1.60 28.72
N MET A 663 -12.48 0.63 29.59
CA MET A 663 -13.29 0.36 30.76
C MET A 663 -12.51 0.71 32.03
N ASN A 664 -13.16 1.37 32.98
CA ASN A 664 -12.71 1.47 34.37
C ASN A 664 -13.48 0.44 35.22
N GLY A 665 -12.77 -0.33 36.05
CA GLY A 665 -13.35 -1.42 36.83
C GLY A 665 -14.52 -1.01 37.73
N SER A 666 -14.43 0.18 38.34
CA SER A 666 -15.45 0.69 39.28
C SER A 666 -16.60 1.47 38.63
N SER A 667 -16.39 2.10 37.48
CA SER A 667 -17.36 3.08 36.93
C SER A 667 -17.92 2.71 35.57
N SER A 668 -17.23 1.85 34.81
CA SER A 668 -17.67 1.44 33.48
C SER A 668 -18.35 0.07 33.51
N SER A 669 -19.41 -0.11 32.72
CA SER A 669 -20.00 -1.42 32.47
C SER A 669 -20.56 -1.54 31.05
N LEU A 670 -20.47 -2.73 30.47
CA LEU A 670 -21.26 -3.16 29.31
C LEU A 670 -22.21 -4.26 29.78
N ASN A 671 -23.49 -4.00 29.70
CA ASN A 671 -24.57 -4.87 30.12
C ASN A 671 -25.36 -5.31 28.87
N LEU A 672 -25.39 -6.62 28.60
CA LEU A 672 -26.18 -7.24 27.54
C LEU A 672 -27.30 -8.07 28.16
N PRO A 673 -28.34 -7.43 28.72
CA PRO A 673 -29.45 -8.13 29.29
C PRO A 673 -30.28 -8.82 28.19
N ASN A 674 -30.93 -9.90 28.59
CA ASN A 674 -31.98 -10.55 27.84
C ASN A 674 -31.55 -11.16 26.49
N ILE A 675 -30.26 -11.48 26.33
CA ILE A 675 -29.78 -12.39 25.29
C ILE A 675 -29.96 -13.82 25.79
N ALA A 676 -30.96 -14.54 25.27
CA ALA A 676 -31.24 -15.91 25.68
C ALA A 676 -29.99 -16.79 25.46
N PHE A 677 -29.56 -17.54 26.48
CA PHE A 677 -28.32 -18.33 26.37
C PHE A 677 -28.37 -19.40 25.29
N GLN A 678 -29.55 -19.89 24.94
CA GLN A 678 -29.71 -20.82 23.80
C GLN A 678 -29.27 -20.23 22.45
N SER A 679 -29.26 -18.89 22.33
CA SER A 679 -29.11 -18.21 21.05
C SER A 679 -27.69 -18.30 20.51
N TRP A 680 -26.73 -18.66 21.37
CA TRP A 680 -25.32 -18.77 21.04
C TRP A 680 -24.73 -20.06 21.63
N LYS A 681 -23.73 -20.58 20.93
CA LYS A 681 -22.93 -21.74 21.33
C LYS A 681 -21.50 -21.34 21.67
N SER A 682 -20.97 -20.30 21.04
CA SER A 682 -19.73 -19.68 21.46
C SER A 682 -19.88 -18.17 21.55
N MET A 683 -19.22 -17.59 22.55
CA MET A 683 -19.03 -16.15 22.69
C MET A 683 -17.54 -15.88 22.79
N SER A 684 -16.99 -14.99 21.96
CA SER A 684 -15.61 -14.50 22.08
C SER A 684 -15.58 -13.04 22.47
N PHE A 685 -14.55 -12.65 23.21
CA PHE A 685 -14.27 -11.26 23.50
C PHE A 685 -12.77 -11.06 23.70
N ALA A 686 -12.25 -9.90 23.30
CA ALA A 686 -10.83 -9.59 23.41
C ALA A 686 -10.58 -8.40 24.31
N ILE A 687 -9.63 -8.56 25.23
CA ILE A 687 -9.28 -7.56 26.24
C ILE A 687 -7.78 -7.30 26.30
N ARG A 688 -7.41 -6.11 26.76
CA ARG A 688 -6.03 -5.74 27.09
C ARG A 688 -6.01 -4.98 28.40
N PHE A 689 -5.24 -5.45 29.38
CA PHE A 689 -5.07 -4.71 30.63
C PHE A 689 -4.22 -3.47 30.41
N GLN A 690 -4.67 -2.33 30.93
CA GLN A 690 -3.92 -1.07 30.98
C GLN A 690 -3.27 -0.86 32.34
N SER A 691 -3.89 -1.40 33.38
CA SER A 691 -3.33 -1.50 34.73
C SER A 691 -3.58 -2.87 35.32
N MET A 692 -2.88 -3.21 36.41
CA MET A 692 -3.06 -4.48 37.08
C MET A 692 -4.37 -4.52 37.87
N PRO A 693 -5.14 -5.62 37.80
CA PRO A 693 -6.35 -5.79 38.61
C PRO A 693 -6.01 -5.95 40.10
N VAL A 694 -6.96 -5.64 40.99
CA VAL A 694 -6.90 -6.00 42.43
C VAL A 694 -7.73 -7.25 42.68
N LYS A 695 -9.02 -7.19 42.38
CA LYS A 695 -9.90 -8.34 42.16
C LYS A 695 -11.00 -7.82 41.28
N GLU A 696 -11.06 -8.28 40.04
CA GLU A 696 -11.83 -7.61 38.99
C GLU A 696 -12.65 -8.61 38.19
N THR A 697 -13.91 -8.27 37.94
CA THR A 697 -14.77 -9.08 37.09
C THR A 697 -14.63 -8.63 35.64
N LEU A 698 -14.09 -9.52 34.80
CA LEU A 698 -13.93 -9.26 33.37
C LEU A 698 -15.21 -9.53 32.61
N CYS A 699 -15.86 -10.65 32.91
CA CYS A 699 -17.13 -11.08 32.34
C CYS A 699 -17.94 -11.78 33.44
N HIS A 700 -19.22 -11.48 33.52
CA HIS A 700 -20.17 -12.08 34.44
C HIS A 700 -21.39 -12.52 33.66
N ILE A 701 -21.66 -13.82 33.66
CA ILE A 701 -22.85 -14.41 33.08
C ILE A 701 -23.74 -14.78 34.25
N PHE A 702 -24.91 -14.17 34.30
CA PHE A 702 -25.81 -14.36 35.41
C PHE A 702 -27.23 -14.64 34.94
N PRO A 703 -27.86 -15.68 35.50
CA PRO A 703 -29.23 -16.01 35.20
C PRO A 703 -30.26 -15.37 36.14
N SER A 704 -29.93 -14.51 37.13
CA SER A 704 -30.87 -13.70 37.94
C SER A 704 -30.17 -12.94 39.08
N SER A 705 -30.90 -12.06 39.78
CA SER A 705 -30.63 -11.61 41.16
C SER A 705 -31.16 -12.57 42.26
N ASN A 706 -32.08 -13.49 41.93
CA ASN A 706 -32.73 -14.43 42.86
C ASN A 706 -32.60 -15.92 42.43
N CYS A 707 -31.66 -16.27 41.54
CA CYS A 707 -31.44 -17.66 41.10
C CYS A 707 -30.22 -18.30 41.74
N SER A 708 -30.31 -19.62 41.74
CA SER A 708 -29.41 -20.56 42.37
C SER A 708 -28.00 -20.61 41.79
N TRP A 709 -27.60 -19.79 40.80
CA TRP A 709 -26.19 -19.64 40.43
C TRP A 709 -25.81 -18.39 39.61
N SER A 710 -24.53 -18.03 39.57
CA SER A 710 -23.89 -17.10 38.62
C SER A 710 -22.48 -17.57 38.24
N PHE A 711 -21.96 -17.11 37.10
CA PHE A 711 -20.61 -17.43 36.62
C PHE A 711 -19.82 -16.16 36.33
N ALA A 712 -18.62 -16.03 36.90
CA ALA A 712 -17.73 -14.89 36.69
C ALA A 712 -16.34 -15.34 36.23
N ILE A 713 -15.77 -14.60 35.29
CA ILE A 713 -14.34 -14.64 34.95
C ILE A 713 -13.67 -13.52 35.73
N VAL A 714 -12.89 -13.89 36.75
CA VAL A 714 -12.29 -12.96 37.71
C VAL A 714 -10.78 -12.92 37.53
N ALA A 715 -10.22 -11.71 37.49
CA ALA A 715 -8.78 -11.47 37.46
C ALA A 715 -8.28 -11.01 38.84
N THR A 716 -7.17 -11.57 39.30
CA THR A 716 -6.55 -11.23 40.59
C THR A 716 -5.02 -11.15 40.40
N PRO A 717 -4.32 -10.15 40.96
CA PRO A 717 -2.90 -9.99 40.76
C PRO A 717 -2.16 -11.14 41.46
N VAL A 718 -1.18 -11.70 40.76
CA VAL A 718 -0.20 -12.62 41.35
C VAL A 718 1.02 -11.83 41.80
N ASN A 719 1.41 -10.84 41.01
CA ASN A 719 2.50 -9.91 41.25
C ASN A 719 2.23 -8.59 40.50
N GLY A 720 3.20 -7.66 40.49
CA GLY A 720 3.04 -6.35 39.86
C GLY A 720 2.92 -6.34 38.33
N SER A 721 3.07 -7.49 37.64
CA SER A 721 3.03 -7.57 36.17
C SER A 721 2.10 -8.65 35.61
N THR A 722 1.60 -9.55 36.45
CA THR A 722 0.84 -10.74 36.03
C THR A 722 -0.37 -10.96 36.91
N ALA A 723 -1.53 -11.18 36.29
CA ALA A 723 -2.78 -11.56 36.94
C ALA A 723 -3.11 -13.04 36.65
N ALA A 724 -3.64 -13.73 37.65
CA ALA A 724 -4.25 -15.03 37.48
C ALA A 724 -5.74 -14.86 37.18
N ILE A 725 -6.26 -15.72 36.31
CA ILE A 725 -7.69 -15.82 36.06
C ILE A 725 -8.25 -16.98 36.89
N THR A 726 -9.35 -16.71 37.56
CA THR A 726 -10.13 -17.70 38.30
C THR A 726 -11.57 -17.64 37.79
N LEU A 727 -12.19 -18.81 37.66
CA LEU A 727 -13.62 -18.88 37.37
C LEU A 727 -14.35 -18.99 38.70
N GLU A 728 -15.28 -18.08 38.96
CA GLU A 728 -16.11 -18.14 40.16
C GLU A 728 -17.53 -18.55 39.78
N VAL A 729 -18.03 -19.57 40.46
CA VAL A 729 -19.42 -19.99 40.37
C VAL A 729 -20.08 -19.71 41.70
N ASN A 730 -21.03 -18.79 41.72
CA ASN A 730 -21.87 -18.59 42.89
C ASN A 730 -23.09 -19.49 42.75
N TYR A 731 -23.60 -20.08 43.82
CA TYR A 731 -24.87 -20.81 43.82
C TYR A 731 -25.56 -20.79 45.19
N ILE A 732 -26.88 -20.98 45.23
CA ILE A 732 -27.64 -20.96 46.49
C ILE A 732 -27.79 -22.40 47.01
N GLN A 733 -27.30 -22.66 48.22
CA GLN A 733 -27.46 -23.93 48.92
C GLN A 733 -27.93 -23.66 50.35
N GLY A 734 -29.08 -24.22 50.75
CA GLY A 734 -29.64 -24.03 52.10
C GLY A 734 -29.90 -22.56 52.49
N GLY A 735 -30.27 -21.71 51.52
CA GLY A 735 -30.53 -20.28 51.75
C GLY A 735 -29.27 -19.40 51.87
N ARG A 736 -28.07 -19.94 51.65
CA ARG A 736 -26.80 -19.19 51.61
C ARG A 736 -26.19 -19.21 50.21
N VAL A 737 -25.51 -18.13 49.83
CA VAL A 737 -24.69 -18.09 48.61
C VAL A 737 -23.36 -18.79 48.88
N ILE A 738 -23.08 -19.83 48.11
CA ILE A 738 -21.81 -20.55 48.09
C ILE A 738 -21.04 -20.13 46.86
N THR A 739 -19.79 -19.67 47.05
CA THR A 739 -18.88 -19.33 45.95
C THR A 739 -17.86 -20.45 45.77
N LYS A 740 -17.92 -21.14 44.65
CA LYS A 740 -16.90 -22.11 44.22
C LYS A 740 -15.91 -21.42 43.29
N GLN A 741 -14.66 -21.34 43.72
CA GLN A 741 -13.56 -20.86 42.88
C GLN A 741 -12.91 -22.04 42.16
N ILE A 742 -12.74 -21.91 40.84
CA ILE A 742 -12.11 -22.90 39.97
C ILE A 742 -10.84 -22.23 39.41
N PRO A 743 -9.65 -22.61 39.91
CA PRO A 743 -8.39 -22.08 39.41
C PRO A 743 -8.20 -22.40 37.93
N THR A 744 -7.63 -21.47 37.18
CA THR A 744 -7.24 -21.70 35.78
C THR A 744 -5.72 -21.64 35.61
N VAL A 745 -5.24 -22.13 34.48
CA VAL A 745 -3.85 -21.98 34.05
C VAL A 745 -3.56 -20.60 33.45
N TYR A 746 -4.57 -19.77 33.21
CA TYR A 746 -4.42 -18.53 32.46
C TYR A 746 -3.70 -17.46 33.30
N ARG A 747 -2.74 -16.79 32.67
CA ARG A 747 -1.94 -15.71 33.24
C ARG A 747 -1.91 -14.55 32.25
N LEU A 748 -2.35 -13.38 32.69
CA LEU A 748 -2.48 -12.20 31.83
C LEU A 748 -1.56 -11.08 32.33
N GLY A 749 -0.85 -10.45 31.40
CA GLY A 749 -0.02 -9.27 31.64
C GLY A 749 -0.63 -7.98 31.09
N VAL A 750 -0.08 -6.85 31.51
CA VAL A 750 -0.45 -5.51 31.02
C VAL A 750 0.04 -5.31 29.58
N GLY A 751 -0.70 -4.55 28.77
CA GLY A 751 -0.32 -4.12 27.43
C GLY A 751 -0.45 -5.19 26.33
N THR A 752 -0.82 -6.42 26.68
CA THR A 752 -1.00 -7.52 25.72
C THR A 752 -2.49 -7.79 25.47
N TRP A 753 -2.88 -8.05 24.22
CA TRP A 753 -4.23 -8.47 23.88
C TRP A 753 -4.42 -9.96 24.11
N TYR A 754 -5.46 -10.29 24.88
CA TYR A 754 -5.92 -11.65 25.14
C TYR A 754 -7.31 -11.82 24.56
N MET A 755 -7.58 -13.01 24.02
CA MET A 755 -8.91 -13.40 23.64
C MET A 755 -9.41 -14.46 24.61
N PHE A 756 -10.64 -14.29 25.06
CA PHE A 756 -11.42 -15.33 25.68
C PHE A 756 -12.42 -15.84 24.67
N TYR A 757 -12.68 -17.15 24.68
CA TYR A 757 -13.92 -17.66 24.13
C TYR A 757 -14.56 -18.66 25.09
N VAL A 758 -15.88 -18.60 25.16
CA VAL A 758 -16.71 -19.38 26.06
C VAL A 758 -17.65 -20.22 25.21
N ASN A 759 -17.57 -21.55 25.33
CA ASN A 759 -18.53 -22.46 24.73
C ASN A 759 -19.66 -22.73 25.72
N ASN A 760 -20.90 -22.61 25.26
CA ASN A 760 -22.11 -22.86 26.01
C ASN A 760 -22.70 -24.22 25.64
N LYS A 761 -22.57 -25.20 26.54
CA LYS A 761 -22.97 -26.60 26.34
C LYS A 761 -24.30 -26.97 26.99
N ARG A 762 -25.14 -25.98 27.31
CA ARG A 762 -26.40 -26.13 28.07
C ARG A 762 -26.23 -26.58 29.51
N THR A 763 -25.32 -27.51 29.82
CA THR A 763 -25.03 -27.99 31.19
C THR A 763 -23.71 -27.46 31.75
N SER A 764 -22.87 -26.86 30.90
CA SER A 764 -21.57 -26.31 31.28
C SER A 764 -21.18 -25.11 30.44
N PHE A 765 -20.21 -24.35 30.94
CA PHE A 765 -19.44 -23.39 30.17
C PHE A 765 -17.99 -23.82 30.10
N ASP A 766 -17.44 -23.91 28.88
CA ASP A 766 -16.02 -24.18 28.68
C ASP A 766 -15.33 -22.87 28.31
N VAL A 767 -14.38 -22.45 29.14
CA VAL A 767 -13.66 -21.19 28.97
C VAL A 767 -12.26 -21.47 28.46
N TYR A 768 -11.87 -20.75 27.42
CA TYR A 768 -10.56 -20.79 26.82
C TYR A 768 -9.97 -19.38 26.86
N CYS A 769 -8.66 -19.28 27.08
CA CYS A 769 -7.96 -18.00 27.06
C CYS A 769 -6.54 -18.18 26.55
N ASN A 770 -6.11 -17.26 25.69
CA ASN A 770 -4.72 -17.12 25.28
C ASN A 770 -4.49 -15.68 24.80
N TYR A 771 -3.23 -15.27 24.70
CA TYR A 771 -2.89 -14.05 23.94
C TYR A 771 -3.14 -14.29 22.45
N ILE A 772 -3.44 -13.23 21.70
CA ILE A 772 -3.86 -13.31 20.30
C ILE A 772 -2.84 -14.08 19.44
N ASP A 773 -1.56 -13.72 19.51
CA ASP A 773 -0.50 -14.42 18.77
C ASP A 773 -0.30 -15.87 19.25
N GLY A 774 -0.69 -16.17 20.49
CA GLY A 774 -0.66 -17.51 21.06
C GLY A 774 -1.66 -18.42 20.36
N PHE A 775 -2.90 -17.95 20.17
CA PHE A 775 -3.88 -18.66 19.36
C PHE A 775 -3.45 -18.81 17.90
N ILE A 776 -2.86 -17.77 17.32
CA ILE A 776 -2.41 -17.82 15.92
C ILE A 776 -1.29 -18.86 15.74
N SER A 777 -0.29 -18.84 16.63
CA SER A 777 0.85 -19.77 16.59
C SER A 777 0.48 -21.21 16.94
N SER A 778 -0.53 -21.41 17.80
CA SER A 778 -1.03 -22.74 18.18
C SER A 778 -2.13 -23.29 17.26
N ASN A 779 -2.43 -22.61 16.15
CA ASN A 779 -3.53 -22.94 15.23
C ASN A 779 -4.90 -23.06 15.94
N GLY A 780 -5.15 -22.16 16.88
CA GLY A 780 -6.38 -22.02 17.65
C GLY A 780 -6.46 -22.92 18.89
N SER A 781 -5.41 -23.67 19.21
CA SER A 781 -5.37 -24.50 20.41
C SER A 781 -5.11 -23.67 21.67
N ALA A 782 -5.87 -23.93 22.73
CA ALA A 782 -5.61 -23.39 24.06
C ALA A 782 -6.07 -24.37 25.13
N SER A 783 -5.50 -24.23 26.32
CA SER A 783 -6.00 -24.92 27.50
C SER A 783 -7.45 -24.53 27.76
N MET A 784 -8.24 -25.52 28.13
CA MET A 784 -9.65 -25.39 28.48
C MET A 784 -9.81 -25.47 30.00
N THR A 785 -10.70 -24.67 30.57
CA THR A 785 -11.22 -24.87 31.92
C THR A 785 -12.75 -24.94 31.84
N SER A 786 -13.34 -26.06 32.26
CA SER A 786 -14.78 -26.28 32.23
C SER A 786 -15.43 -25.93 33.57
N VAL A 787 -16.66 -25.41 33.49
CA VAL A 787 -17.47 -25.02 34.63
C VAL A 787 -18.82 -25.73 34.55
N THR A 788 -19.06 -26.61 35.53
CA THR A 788 -20.30 -27.36 35.70
C THR A 788 -20.93 -27.03 37.06
N LEU A 789 -22.25 -26.81 37.07
CA LEU A 789 -23.06 -26.83 38.29
C LEU A 789 -23.59 -28.25 38.48
N ASP A 790 -23.58 -28.75 39.71
CA ASP A 790 -23.82 -30.17 40.07
C ASP A 790 -24.72 -30.97 39.10
N GLY A 791 -24.16 -31.98 38.45
CA GLY A 791 -24.87 -32.97 37.62
C GLY A 791 -25.08 -32.61 36.14
N SER A 792 -26.01 -33.31 35.48
CA SER A 792 -26.42 -33.13 34.08
C SER A 792 -27.57 -32.12 33.91
N THR A 793 -27.77 -31.24 34.89
CA THR A 793 -28.90 -30.30 34.92
C THR A 793 -28.68 -29.17 33.92
N PRO A 794 -29.65 -28.86 33.04
CA PRO A 794 -29.55 -27.70 32.16
C PRO A 794 -29.42 -26.39 32.95
N LEU A 795 -28.43 -25.58 32.59
CA LEU A 795 -28.18 -24.24 33.12
C LEU A 795 -29.25 -23.23 32.66
N TRP A 796 -29.88 -23.49 31.52
CA TRP A 796 -30.92 -22.64 30.93
C TRP A 796 -31.91 -23.48 30.10
N ASN A 797 -33.09 -22.89 29.90
CA ASN A 797 -34.23 -23.43 29.18
C ASN A 797 -34.39 -22.79 27.79
N VAL A 798 -35.20 -23.45 26.97
CA VAL A 798 -35.51 -22.99 25.61
C VAL A 798 -36.36 -21.72 25.66
N ASN A 799 -36.03 -20.75 24.79
CA ASN A 799 -36.62 -19.42 24.66
C ASN A 799 -36.74 -18.66 25.99
N ALA A 800 -35.85 -18.95 26.94
CA ALA A 800 -35.96 -18.40 28.27
C ALA A 800 -35.21 -17.06 28.38
N THR A 801 -35.88 -16.06 28.97
CA THR A 801 -35.44 -14.66 28.98
C THR A 801 -35.79 -13.96 30.31
N TRP A 802 -35.03 -12.92 30.69
CA TRP A 802 -35.20 -12.13 31.92
C TRP A 802 -36.58 -11.48 31.97
N ASN A 803 -36.93 -10.75 30.92
CA ASN A 803 -38.24 -10.13 30.76
C ASN A 803 -38.93 -10.78 29.56
N PRO A 804 -39.52 -11.97 29.73
CA PRO A 804 -40.24 -12.66 28.66
C PRO A 804 -41.55 -11.92 28.30
N ALA A 805 -42.02 -12.11 27.07
CA ALA A 805 -43.41 -11.82 26.75
C ALA A 805 -44.34 -12.84 27.45
N PRO A 806 -45.64 -12.52 27.65
CA PRO A 806 -46.58 -13.48 28.24
C PRO A 806 -46.57 -14.83 27.49
N GLY A 807 -46.48 -15.92 28.25
CA GLY A 807 -46.41 -17.29 27.71
C GLY A 807 -44.99 -17.78 27.35
N GLN A 808 -43.96 -16.93 27.42
CA GLN A 808 -42.56 -17.36 27.29
C GLN A 808 -41.95 -17.74 28.66
N ASN A 809 -40.91 -18.56 28.63
CA ASN A 809 -40.20 -18.97 29.84
C ASN A 809 -39.46 -17.79 30.48
N SER A 810 -39.78 -17.47 31.73
CA SER A 810 -38.97 -16.51 32.49
C SER A 810 -37.72 -17.21 33.03
N GLN A 811 -36.58 -16.90 32.44
CA GLN A 811 -35.29 -17.17 33.04
C GLN A 811 -34.34 -16.05 32.72
N PRO A 812 -33.80 -15.40 33.74
CA PRO A 812 -32.90 -14.33 33.46
C PRO A 812 -31.64 -14.79 32.73
N CYS A 813 -31.20 -13.98 31.77
CA CYS A 813 -30.07 -14.26 30.88
C CYS A 813 -29.36 -12.94 30.66
N ASN A 814 -28.22 -12.74 31.29
CA ASN A 814 -27.49 -11.50 31.17
C ASN A 814 -25.98 -11.75 31.14
N ILE A 815 -25.30 -10.97 30.31
CA ILE A 815 -23.86 -10.98 30.12
C ILE A 815 -23.36 -9.56 30.41
N LEU A 816 -22.60 -9.42 31.49
CA LEU A 816 -22.02 -8.17 31.96
C LEU A 816 -20.51 -8.19 31.78
N PHE A 817 -19.92 -7.08 31.36
CA PHE A 817 -18.49 -6.84 31.36
C PHE A 817 -18.18 -5.62 32.24
N GLY A 818 -17.20 -5.78 33.15
CA GLY A 818 -16.86 -4.79 34.19
C GLY A 818 -17.78 -4.81 35.42
N GLY A 819 -17.39 -4.07 36.46
CA GLY A 819 -18.12 -3.98 37.73
C GLY A 819 -19.16 -2.84 37.72
N GLY A 820 -18.75 -1.63 37.34
CA GLY A 820 -19.62 -0.45 37.22
C GLY A 820 -20.59 -0.27 38.40
N ILE A 821 -21.83 0.15 38.10
CA ILE A 821 -22.89 0.30 39.12
C ILE A 821 -23.36 -1.03 39.74
N PHE A 822 -22.99 -2.16 39.17
CA PHE A 822 -23.41 -3.48 39.64
C PHE A 822 -22.45 -4.06 40.70
N GLN A 823 -21.36 -3.33 41.01
CA GLN A 823 -20.42 -3.71 42.06
C GLN A 823 -21.14 -3.87 43.40
N GLY A 824 -20.95 -5.04 44.03
CA GLY A 824 -21.57 -5.37 45.31
C GLY A 824 -23.08 -5.62 45.26
N GLN A 825 -23.75 -5.40 44.12
CA GLN A 825 -25.17 -5.74 43.94
C GLN A 825 -25.35 -7.23 43.67
N TRP A 826 -24.41 -7.86 42.95
CA TRP A 826 -24.44 -9.28 42.61
C TRP A 826 -23.15 -10.00 43.05
N GLY A 827 -23.30 -11.24 43.52
CA GLY A 827 -22.16 -12.09 43.86
C GLY A 827 -21.28 -12.35 42.63
N GLY A 828 -19.96 -12.19 42.78
CA GLY A 828 -19.00 -12.36 41.68
C GLY A 828 -18.81 -11.11 40.80
N VAL A 829 -19.37 -9.95 41.18
CA VAL A 829 -19.14 -8.67 40.50
C VAL A 829 -18.24 -7.77 41.34
N TYR A 830 -17.01 -7.64 40.89
CA TYR A 830 -15.95 -6.85 41.51
C TYR A 830 -15.48 -5.73 40.57
N GLY A 831 -15.10 -4.60 41.16
CA GLY A 831 -14.66 -3.41 40.45
C GLY A 831 -13.75 -2.55 41.33
N THR A 832 -12.64 -2.04 40.80
CA THR A 832 -11.87 -0.98 41.45
C THR A 832 -11.55 0.15 40.50
N SER A 833 -11.34 1.34 41.06
CA SER A 833 -11.06 2.56 40.29
C SER A 833 -9.65 2.58 39.71
N SER A 834 -8.71 1.82 40.27
CA SER A 834 -7.33 1.68 39.80
C SER A 834 -7.20 0.73 38.61
N PHE A 835 -8.18 -0.15 38.38
CA PHE A 835 -8.16 -1.07 37.26
C PHE A 835 -8.78 -0.46 36.01
N THR A 836 -8.02 -0.51 34.92
CA THR A 836 -8.47 -0.11 33.59
C THR A 836 -8.08 -1.17 32.57
N TYR A 837 -8.98 -1.45 31.64
CA TYR A 837 -8.75 -2.40 30.57
C TYR A 837 -9.46 -1.96 29.30
N ASP A 838 -8.95 -2.40 28.16
CA ASP A 838 -9.58 -2.19 26.86
C ASP A 838 -10.39 -3.44 26.48
N LEU A 839 -11.52 -3.25 25.82
CA LEU A 839 -12.38 -4.28 25.23
C LEU A 839 -12.59 -3.96 23.75
N ALA A 840 -12.12 -4.84 22.88
CA ALA A 840 -12.13 -4.61 21.42
C ALA A 840 -13.43 -5.07 20.77
N TRP A 841 -13.92 -6.26 21.13
CA TRP A 841 -15.17 -6.81 20.61
C TRP A 841 -15.83 -7.79 21.57
N VAL A 842 -17.13 -8.02 21.37
CA VAL A 842 -17.89 -9.17 21.90
C VAL A 842 -18.68 -9.79 20.74
N HIS A 843 -18.33 -11.02 20.38
CA HIS A 843 -18.88 -11.73 19.22
C HIS A 843 -19.62 -12.99 19.64
N PHE A 844 -20.75 -13.26 19.00
CA PHE A 844 -21.56 -14.45 19.26
C PHE A 844 -21.66 -15.35 18.02
N PHE A 845 -21.56 -16.66 18.25
CA PHE A 845 -21.63 -17.70 17.24
C PHE A 845 -22.73 -18.71 17.57
N ASP A 846 -23.42 -19.19 16.55
CA ASP A 846 -24.48 -20.20 16.66
C ASP A 846 -23.92 -21.63 16.73
N ARG A 847 -22.60 -21.77 16.78
CA ARG A 847 -21.83 -23.01 16.80
C ARG A 847 -20.61 -22.92 17.70
N GLU A 848 -20.05 -24.06 18.04
CA GLU A 848 -18.73 -24.12 18.69
C GLU A 848 -17.62 -23.77 17.69
N LEU A 849 -16.66 -22.97 18.12
CA LEU A 849 -15.51 -22.57 17.31
C LEU A 849 -14.51 -23.71 17.16
N THR A 850 -14.11 -24.00 15.93
CA THR A 850 -12.95 -24.85 15.62
C THR A 850 -11.65 -24.05 15.69
N GLY A 851 -10.50 -24.71 15.84
CA GLY A 851 -9.20 -24.02 15.90
C GLY A 851 -8.93 -23.07 14.72
N LYS A 852 -9.35 -23.45 13.50
CA LYS A 852 -9.23 -22.56 12.32
C LYS A 852 -10.07 -21.30 12.46
N GLU A 853 -11.27 -21.40 13.01
CA GLU A 853 -12.16 -20.25 13.23
C GLU A 853 -11.67 -19.37 14.37
N VAL A 854 -11.07 -19.95 15.41
CA VAL A 854 -10.40 -19.21 16.48
C VAL A 854 -9.27 -18.35 15.89
N VAL A 855 -8.47 -18.89 14.96
CA VAL A 855 -7.42 -18.12 14.28
C VAL A 855 -8.02 -16.98 13.44
N ARG A 856 -9.09 -17.24 12.70
CA ARG A 856 -9.81 -16.23 11.92
C ARG A 856 -10.37 -15.12 12.80
N GLU A 857 -10.96 -15.50 13.92
CA GLU A 857 -11.49 -14.58 14.94
C GLU A 857 -10.38 -13.71 15.54
N CYS A 858 -9.23 -14.29 15.89
CA CYS A 858 -8.04 -13.55 16.34
C CYS A 858 -7.53 -12.55 15.30
N LYS A 859 -7.66 -12.85 13.99
CA LYS A 859 -7.29 -11.93 12.91
C LYS A 859 -8.40 -10.92 12.59
N CYS A 860 -9.62 -11.16 13.09
CA CYS A 860 -10.86 -10.51 12.71
C CYS A 860 -11.05 -10.46 11.19
N ASP A 861 -10.76 -11.57 10.49
CA ASP A 861 -10.78 -11.65 9.02
C ASP A 861 -12.11 -12.18 8.44
N TRP A 862 -13.19 -12.07 9.22
CA TRP A 862 -14.55 -12.41 8.78
C TRP A 862 -15.07 -11.43 7.74
N ILE A 863 -15.76 -11.97 6.73
CA ILE A 863 -16.31 -11.16 5.64
C ILE A 863 -17.80 -10.93 5.88
N TYR A 864 -18.14 -9.64 5.95
CA TYR A 864 -19.52 -9.14 5.96
C TYR A 864 -19.77 -8.36 4.68
N THR A 865 -20.98 -8.48 4.14
CA THR A 865 -21.45 -7.60 3.08
C THR A 865 -21.53 -6.18 3.65
N GLN A 866 -20.83 -5.27 2.99
CA GLN A 866 -20.77 -3.87 3.35
C GLN A 866 -22.16 -3.25 3.30
N PHE A 867 -22.51 -2.47 4.32
CA PHE A 867 -23.70 -1.63 4.32
C PHE A 867 -23.42 -0.30 3.60
N VAL A 868 -24.47 0.30 3.04
CA VAL A 868 -24.37 1.65 2.47
C VAL A 868 -24.15 2.69 3.58
N ASP A 869 -23.54 3.82 3.24
CA ASP A 869 -23.41 4.97 4.15
C ASP A 869 -24.67 5.82 4.21
N THR A 870 -25.31 5.99 3.04
CA THR A 870 -26.60 6.64 2.79
C THR A 870 -27.33 5.84 1.71
N PHE A 871 -28.63 6.06 1.51
CA PHE A 871 -29.44 5.30 0.54
C PHE A 871 -28.70 5.09 -0.81
N ASP A 872 -28.55 3.82 -1.20
CA ASP A 872 -27.88 3.34 -2.43
C ASP A 872 -26.40 3.78 -2.65
N THR A 873 -25.77 4.37 -1.63
CA THR A 873 -24.43 4.96 -1.72
C THR A 873 -23.44 4.23 -0.82
N TYR A 874 -22.42 3.63 -1.45
CA TYR A 874 -21.33 2.94 -0.76
C TYR A 874 -20.07 3.79 -0.80
N LYS A 875 -19.36 3.94 0.32
CA LYS A 875 -17.95 4.32 0.26
C LYS A 875 -17.14 3.18 -0.35
N THR A 876 -16.45 3.47 -1.45
CA THR A 876 -15.29 2.66 -1.82
C THR A 876 -14.18 2.97 -0.81
N LEU A 877 -13.51 1.94 -0.24
CA LEU A 877 -12.37 2.24 0.63
C LEU A 877 -11.31 2.84 -0.30
N SER A 878 -11.05 4.13 -0.12
CA SER A 878 -9.83 4.76 -0.62
C SER A 878 -8.66 4.03 0.04
N ALA A 879 -7.79 3.45 -0.79
CA ALA A 879 -6.63 2.67 -0.36
C ALA A 879 -5.72 3.42 0.61
#